data_AF-A0A1V5XCV6-F1
#
_entry.id   AF-A0A1V5XCV6-F1
#
_cell.length_a   1.000
_cell.length_b   1.000
_cell.length_c   1.000
_cell.angle_alpha   90.00
_cell.angle_beta   90.00
_cell.angle_gamma   90.00
#
_symmetry.space_group_name_H-M   'P 1'
#
loop_
_entity.id
_entity.type
_entity.pdbx_description
1 polymer ?
#
loop_
_entity_poly.entity_id
_entity_poly.type
_entity_poly.pdbx_seq_one_letter_code
_entity_poly.pdbx_strand_id
1 'polypeptide(L)'
;MKPSFDFRKFCLVSLMGMQIFCLAGCSTYSETVVKNISQLKGYPIDSDVFTTAQRTVVPGPKPAEAIGLDEISKYKQCGYGNWAFGEPLKFVTRTDIMPAIYDASAATKKVKLLNFFTITDIHITDKESPNQLIYLQRLHPTLPIGASLYSGIMLFTTQVLDAAVQTINALHKNNPFDFGISLGDACNSTQYNELRWYIDVLDGKVITPSSGAHLGASTIDYQKPYQAAGLDKTIPWYQTLGNHDHFWMGSFPVDNGFRKDIRQSYISDIVLAMGDPLVNPANITKSDYYMGVLDGSTVYGDVKYAGPVVDFKNPPKVAADPNRRSLKRGEWMKEFFVTSTNPVGHGFNLIDANKGFACYSFVPKSNIPLKVIVLDNTQKDDDGSSDIHGHGFLDQPRWEWLKKELADGDAAGQLMIIAAHVPIGVEVTAPNSEMGWWTDPQNAVTLPDLIAELQSHPNLIMWIAGHRHLNTVKAFISPDPVNAPEKGFWHVETSSLRDFPQQFRTFEIYLNSDYTISIVTTNVDPAVKDGSLAAKSRKYAIAAGQIVGAGMYNYNPTNDSTIKPMPTGSYNAELVKQLSPAMREKLAKLDLIRINDPLPSWNDTAPKKAIIAFVEEVTKPSSPNFVPVEERIATFDNDGTLWSEQPVYFQYYFVFERIKVLASQHPEWINQEPFASVLKGDLNSVLAGGDHALMAMLMATQSGITTDEFKKVVKDWISTARHPKTKRLYIEMIYQPMLELLTYLRANGFKTYIVSGSSVDFMRPWAEKVYGIVPEQIIGSSIKTQFELRNGIPVLVGMPEFNFIDDREGKPVGIESYIGRRPIASFGNSDGDLQMMQWTAAGNGARFCLYVHHTDAEREWAYDRQSVIGRFDKALDEALTKGWTIASMKDDWNTIYVSDK
;
A
#
# COMPACT_ATOMS: atom_id res chain seq x y z
N MET A 1 -45.94 5.26 48.40
CA MET A 1 -47.00 4.28 48.06
C MET A 1 -46.93 3.99 46.56
N LYS A 2 -46.58 2.76 46.18
CA LYS A 2 -47.14 2.09 44.98
C LYS A 2 -48.61 1.70 45.31
N PRO A 3 -49.54 1.43 44.37
CA PRO A 3 -49.39 0.66 43.10
C PRO A 3 -50.15 1.32 41.90
N SER A 4 -50.32 0.80 40.68
CA SER A 4 -50.33 -0.57 40.12
C SER A 4 -50.01 -0.58 38.61
N PHE A 5 -49.55 -1.75 38.16
CA PHE A 5 -49.25 -2.19 36.79
C PHE A 5 -50.52 -2.55 35.97
N ASP A 6 -50.30 -2.81 34.68
CA ASP A 6 -51.17 -3.48 33.69
C ASP A 6 -52.25 -2.67 32.96
N PHE A 7 -51.85 -2.03 31.85
CA PHE A 7 -52.56 -2.10 30.56
C PHE A 7 -51.73 -1.42 29.44
N ARG A 8 -50.79 -2.13 28.80
CA ARG A 8 -50.16 -1.69 27.52
C ARG A 8 -49.32 -2.81 26.89
N LYS A 9 -49.97 -3.88 26.48
CA LYS A 9 -49.44 -4.86 25.51
C LYS A 9 -50.60 -5.39 24.64
N PHE A 10 -51.24 -4.52 23.86
CA PHE A 10 -52.15 -5.00 22.80
C PHE A 10 -52.36 -4.05 21.60
N CYS A 11 -51.61 -2.95 21.47
CA CYS A 11 -51.75 -2.01 20.33
C CYS A 11 -50.47 -1.87 19.48
N LEU A 12 -49.63 -2.90 19.40
CA LEU A 12 -48.37 -2.83 18.64
C LEU A 12 -48.13 -4.04 17.72
N VAL A 13 -49.20 -4.73 17.33
CA VAL A 13 -49.12 -5.90 16.40
C VAL A 13 -49.98 -5.71 15.14
N SER A 14 -50.72 -4.61 15.00
CA SER A 14 -51.65 -4.41 13.87
C SER A 14 -51.24 -3.33 12.87
N LEU A 15 -50.05 -2.72 13.00
CA LEU A 15 -49.55 -1.67 12.09
C LEU A 15 -48.28 -2.03 11.32
N MET A 16 -47.84 -3.30 11.39
CA MET A 16 -46.69 -3.82 10.64
C MET A 16 -47.07 -4.78 9.49
N GLY A 17 -48.36 -4.98 9.24
CA GLY A 17 -48.87 -5.96 8.26
C GLY A 17 -49.25 -5.41 6.89
N MET A 18 -48.99 -4.13 6.58
CA MET A 18 -49.54 -3.49 5.37
C MET A 18 -48.54 -2.59 4.61
N GLN A 19 -47.25 -2.96 4.64
CA GLN A 19 -46.23 -2.42 3.73
C GLN A 19 -45.39 -3.49 3.01
N ILE A 20 -45.74 -4.76 3.13
CA ILE A 20 -45.09 -5.87 2.42
C ILE A 20 -46.01 -6.36 1.31
N PHE A 21 -46.29 -5.54 0.30
CA PHE A 21 -46.91 -6.03 -0.96
C PHE A 21 -46.51 -5.27 -2.23
N CYS A 22 -45.47 -4.41 -2.19
CA CYS A 22 -44.93 -3.74 -3.40
C CYS A 22 -43.46 -4.05 -3.72
N LEU A 23 -42.83 -5.07 -3.09
CA LEU A 23 -41.43 -5.43 -3.33
C LEU A 23 -41.20 -6.85 -3.89
N ALA A 24 -42.26 -7.52 -4.35
CA ALA A 24 -42.17 -8.90 -4.87
C ALA A 24 -41.66 -9.01 -6.33
N GLY A 25 -41.10 -7.93 -6.90
CA GLY A 25 -40.60 -7.91 -8.28
C GLY A 25 -39.07 -7.96 -8.45
N CYS A 26 -38.28 -7.82 -7.37
CA CYS A 26 -36.82 -7.68 -7.47
C CYS A 26 -35.99 -8.72 -6.68
N SER A 27 -36.62 -9.70 -6.00
CA SER A 27 -35.87 -10.57 -5.07
C SER A 27 -35.26 -11.83 -5.69
N THR A 28 -35.61 -12.21 -6.92
CA THR A 28 -35.14 -13.47 -7.52
C THR A 28 -33.70 -13.43 -8.04
N TYR A 29 -33.07 -12.24 -8.12
CA TYR A 29 -31.65 -12.12 -8.48
C TYR A 29 -30.72 -12.09 -7.25
N SER A 30 -31.22 -11.61 -6.12
CA SER A 30 -30.43 -11.45 -4.88
C SER A 30 -30.21 -12.79 -4.15
N GLU A 31 -31.22 -13.68 -4.10
CA GLU A 31 -31.10 -14.95 -3.36
C GLU A 31 -30.17 -15.98 -4.04
N THR A 32 -29.99 -15.91 -5.36
CA THR A 32 -29.14 -16.83 -6.12
C THR A 32 -27.65 -16.47 -6.04
N VAL A 33 -27.32 -15.18 -5.88
CA VAL A 33 -25.93 -14.70 -5.78
C VAL A 33 -25.35 -14.96 -4.38
N VAL A 34 -26.16 -14.84 -3.33
CA VAL A 34 -25.70 -14.98 -1.93
C VAL A 34 -25.22 -16.40 -1.60
N LYS A 35 -25.69 -17.43 -2.31
CA LYS A 35 -25.29 -18.83 -2.06
C LYS A 35 -23.95 -19.27 -2.68
N ASN A 36 -23.29 -18.43 -3.50
CA ASN A 36 -22.06 -18.81 -4.24
C ASN A 36 -20.88 -17.84 -4.12
N ILE A 37 -20.89 -16.93 -3.14
CA ILE A 37 -19.86 -15.90 -2.96
C ILE A 37 -18.45 -16.51 -2.77
N SER A 38 -18.32 -17.75 -2.29
CA SER A 38 -17.03 -18.42 -2.10
C SER A 38 -16.39 -19.03 -3.37
N GLN A 39 -16.92 -18.77 -4.57
CA GLN A 39 -16.44 -19.36 -5.83
C GLN A 39 -16.21 -18.37 -7.00
N LEU A 40 -16.43 -17.06 -6.83
CA LEU A 40 -16.19 -16.11 -7.91
C LEU A 40 -14.69 -16.02 -8.23
N LYS A 41 -14.34 -16.20 -9.51
CA LYS A 41 -12.95 -16.09 -9.97
C LYS A 41 -12.55 -14.62 -10.09
N GLY A 42 -11.35 -14.28 -9.66
CA GLY A 42 -10.70 -13.01 -10.01
C GLY A 42 -10.01 -13.06 -11.37
N TYR A 43 -9.44 -11.93 -11.79
CA TYR A 43 -8.66 -11.80 -13.03
C TYR A 43 -7.18 -11.59 -12.70
N PRO A 44 -6.40 -12.66 -12.43
CA PRO A 44 -5.00 -12.50 -12.05
C PRO A 44 -4.18 -11.87 -13.19
N ILE A 45 -3.29 -10.96 -12.82
CA ILE A 45 -2.26 -10.39 -13.70
C ILE A 45 -1.18 -11.43 -14.06
N ASP A 46 -0.26 -11.03 -14.94
CA ASP A 46 0.95 -11.82 -15.19
C ASP A 46 1.80 -11.96 -13.92
N SER A 47 2.52 -13.07 -13.75
CA SER A 47 3.42 -13.25 -12.61
C SER A 47 4.59 -12.29 -12.65
N ASP A 48 5.00 -11.88 -13.85
CA ASP A 48 6.14 -10.98 -14.03
C ASP A 48 5.66 -9.52 -14.11
N VAL A 49 6.01 -8.75 -13.08
CA VAL A 49 5.68 -7.33 -12.96
C VAL A 49 6.91 -6.49 -13.28
N PHE A 50 6.75 -5.55 -14.21
CA PHE A 50 7.84 -4.69 -14.67
C PHE A 50 7.44 -3.22 -14.65
N THR A 51 8.40 -2.35 -14.39
CA THR A 51 8.27 -0.92 -14.63
C THR A 51 8.79 -0.56 -16.03
N THR A 52 8.50 0.66 -16.48
CA THR A 52 9.04 1.17 -17.75
C THR A 52 10.57 1.27 -17.76
N ALA A 53 11.22 1.24 -16.59
CA ALA A 53 12.68 1.16 -16.47
C ALA A 53 13.25 -0.21 -16.89
N GLN A 54 12.40 -1.23 -17.02
CA GLN A 54 12.78 -2.58 -17.43
C GLN A 54 12.25 -2.93 -18.82
N ARG A 55 11.04 -2.49 -19.17
CA ARG A 55 10.45 -2.63 -20.52
C ARG A 55 9.31 -1.65 -20.73
N THR A 56 9.07 -1.20 -21.95
CA THR A 56 7.94 -0.32 -22.28
C THR A 56 6.87 -1.05 -23.09
N VAL A 57 5.64 -0.54 -23.12
CA VAL A 57 4.61 -0.95 -24.09
C VAL A 57 4.64 0.01 -25.27
N VAL A 58 4.85 -0.52 -26.49
CA VAL A 58 4.94 0.28 -27.72
C VAL A 58 3.80 -0.06 -28.67
N PRO A 59 2.98 0.92 -29.07
CA PRO A 59 1.97 0.73 -30.11
C PRO A 59 2.59 0.31 -31.44
N GLY A 60 1.93 -0.62 -32.12
CA GLY A 60 2.22 -0.92 -33.51
C GLY A 60 1.82 0.25 -34.45
N PRO A 61 2.24 0.21 -35.72
CA PRO A 61 1.87 1.24 -36.69
C PRO A 61 0.35 1.30 -36.90
N LYS A 62 -0.17 2.50 -37.18
CA LYS A 62 -1.56 2.70 -37.57
C LYS A 62 -1.86 1.90 -38.86
N PRO A 63 -2.89 1.04 -38.89
CA PRO A 63 -3.29 0.33 -40.10
C PRO A 63 -3.79 1.25 -41.22
N ALA A 64 -3.75 0.76 -42.47
CA ALA A 64 -4.17 1.53 -43.65
C ALA A 64 -5.70 1.60 -43.82
N GLU A 65 -6.43 0.56 -43.42
CA GLU A 65 -7.90 0.56 -43.46
C GLU A 65 -8.44 1.44 -42.34
N ALA A 66 -9.22 2.47 -42.68
CA ALA A 66 -9.84 3.36 -41.71
C ALA A 66 -11.10 2.72 -41.13
N ILE A 67 -11.23 2.74 -39.80
CA ILE A 67 -12.40 2.26 -39.05
C ILE A 67 -12.78 3.26 -37.96
N GLY A 68 -14.03 3.20 -37.50
CA GLY A 68 -14.55 4.00 -36.39
C GLY A 68 -14.25 3.38 -35.01
N LEU A 69 -14.37 4.21 -33.95
CA LEU A 69 -14.23 3.76 -32.56
C LEU A 69 -15.33 2.76 -32.15
N ASP A 70 -16.47 2.78 -32.83
CA ASP A 70 -17.61 1.89 -32.61
C ASP A 70 -17.48 0.56 -33.35
N GLU A 71 -16.52 0.42 -34.24
CA GLU A 71 -16.28 -0.81 -35.02
C GLU A 71 -15.32 -1.77 -34.30
N ILE A 72 -15.51 -1.97 -32.99
CA ILE A 72 -14.64 -2.77 -32.12
C ILE A 72 -14.42 -4.20 -32.65
N SER A 73 -15.45 -4.80 -33.25
CA SER A 73 -15.39 -6.14 -33.86
C SER A 73 -14.36 -6.23 -35.00
N LYS A 74 -14.09 -5.11 -35.68
CA LYS A 74 -13.12 -5.01 -36.79
C LYS A 74 -11.69 -4.76 -36.33
N TYR A 75 -11.47 -4.33 -35.08
CA TYR A 75 -10.12 -3.93 -34.61
C TYR A 75 -9.06 -5.00 -34.89
N LYS A 76 -9.35 -6.26 -34.52
CA LYS A 76 -8.41 -7.37 -34.76
C LYS A 76 -8.22 -7.67 -36.25
N GLN A 77 -9.29 -7.63 -37.03
CA GLN A 77 -9.26 -7.97 -38.47
C GLN A 77 -8.47 -6.93 -39.26
N CYS A 78 -8.65 -5.65 -38.93
CA CYS A 78 -7.97 -4.53 -39.56
C CYS A 78 -6.60 -4.21 -38.93
N GLY A 79 -6.15 -4.96 -37.92
CA GLY A 79 -4.82 -4.81 -37.30
C GLY A 79 -4.68 -3.68 -36.27
N TYR A 80 -5.77 -3.09 -35.80
CA TYR A 80 -5.75 -2.06 -34.75
C TYR A 80 -5.49 -2.66 -33.36
N GLY A 81 -4.81 -1.87 -32.52
CA GLY A 81 -4.50 -2.21 -31.14
C GLY A 81 -3.35 -3.21 -30.97
N ASN A 82 -2.63 -3.53 -32.05
CA ASN A 82 -1.42 -4.33 -31.97
C ASN A 82 -0.31 -3.55 -31.25
N TRP A 83 0.46 -4.24 -30.42
CA TRP A 83 1.55 -3.66 -29.64
C TRP A 83 2.64 -4.70 -29.37
N ALA A 84 3.81 -4.24 -28.97
CA ALA A 84 4.93 -5.08 -28.56
C ALA A 84 5.62 -4.48 -27.32
N PHE A 85 6.43 -5.28 -26.63
CA PHE A 85 7.34 -4.73 -25.65
C PHE A 85 8.49 -4.01 -26.36
N GLY A 86 8.79 -2.79 -25.91
CA GLY A 86 9.92 -2.01 -26.33
C GLY A 86 11.05 -2.03 -25.31
N GLU A 87 12.14 -1.37 -25.69
CA GLU A 87 13.34 -1.23 -24.85
C GLU A 87 13.03 -0.56 -23.50
N PRO A 88 13.83 -0.86 -22.46
CA PRO A 88 13.75 -0.17 -21.19
C PRO A 88 13.97 1.35 -21.33
N LEU A 89 13.15 2.14 -20.63
CA LEU A 89 13.27 3.60 -20.59
C LEU A 89 14.21 4.02 -19.45
N LYS A 90 15.38 4.53 -19.82
CA LYS A 90 16.37 5.04 -18.86
C LYS A 90 15.85 6.26 -18.10
N PHE A 91 16.30 6.40 -16.85
CA PHE A 91 16.10 7.60 -16.08
C PHE A 91 16.90 8.77 -16.68
N VAL A 92 16.22 9.88 -16.93
CA VAL A 92 16.87 11.15 -17.27
C VAL A 92 17.10 11.91 -15.96
N THR A 93 18.36 12.17 -15.61
CA THR A 93 18.67 13.09 -14.51
C THR A 93 18.43 14.52 -14.96
N ARG A 94 17.56 15.25 -14.26
CA ARG A 94 17.11 16.61 -14.57
C ARG A 94 17.61 17.58 -13.50
N THR A 95 18.39 18.56 -13.93
CA THR A 95 18.99 19.60 -13.10
C THR A 95 18.52 21.01 -13.48
N ASP A 96 17.41 21.11 -14.22
CA ASP A 96 16.90 22.36 -14.81
C ASP A 96 16.65 23.47 -13.78
N ILE A 97 16.28 23.11 -12.54
CA ILE A 97 16.06 24.05 -11.43
C ILE A 97 17.28 24.20 -10.49
N MET A 98 18.39 23.54 -10.81
CA MET A 98 19.62 23.60 -10.02
C MET A 98 20.51 24.76 -10.48
N PRO A 99 21.44 25.25 -9.64
CA PRO A 99 22.48 26.16 -10.08
C PRO A 99 23.27 25.58 -11.26
N ALA A 100 23.66 26.43 -12.21
CA ALA A 100 24.41 25.99 -13.40
C ALA A 100 25.75 25.29 -13.08
N ILE A 101 26.33 25.55 -11.91
CA ILE A 101 27.58 24.94 -11.43
C ILE A 101 27.38 23.58 -10.75
N TYR A 102 26.13 23.13 -10.58
CA TYR A 102 25.82 21.91 -9.87
C TYR A 102 26.22 20.67 -10.67
N ASP A 103 27.01 19.79 -10.06
CA ASP A 103 27.39 18.48 -10.62
C ASP A 103 26.62 17.36 -9.91
N ALA A 104 25.58 16.86 -10.56
CA ALA A 104 24.77 15.76 -10.04
C ALA A 104 25.55 14.45 -9.87
N SER A 105 26.68 14.27 -10.57
CA SER A 105 27.47 13.03 -10.48
C SER A 105 28.27 12.92 -9.17
N ALA A 106 28.49 14.04 -8.49
CA ALA A 106 29.17 14.10 -7.19
C ALA A 106 28.24 13.73 -6.02
N ALA A 107 26.92 13.76 -6.23
CA ALA A 107 25.93 13.47 -5.20
C ALA A 107 25.49 12.00 -5.26
N THR A 108 25.37 11.36 -4.10
CA THR A 108 24.87 9.98 -3.98
C THR A 108 23.61 9.95 -3.12
N LYS A 109 22.63 9.11 -3.50
CA LYS A 109 21.39 8.92 -2.73
C LYS A 109 21.71 8.24 -1.40
N LYS A 110 21.48 8.93 -0.27
CA LYS A 110 21.87 8.47 1.06
C LYS A 110 20.69 7.90 1.86
N VAL A 111 19.54 8.58 1.82
CA VAL A 111 18.35 8.22 2.61
C VAL A 111 17.12 8.25 1.74
N LYS A 112 16.37 7.15 1.68
CA LYS A 112 15.01 7.18 1.11
C LYS A 112 14.08 7.82 2.14
N LEU A 113 13.56 9.00 1.82
CA LEU A 113 12.63 9.75 2.67
C LEU A 113 11.20 9.26 2.49
N LEU A 114 10.81 8.93 1.25
CA LEU A 114 9.44 8.58 0.91
C LEU A 114 9.42 7.68 -0.35
N ASN A 115 8.50 6.72 -0.39
CA ASN A 115 8.17 5.91 -1.55
C ASN A 115 6.65 5.83 -1.70
N PHE A 116 6.07 6.29 -2.80
CA PHE A 116 4.61 6.29 -3.00
C PHE A 116 4.23 6.09 -4.47
N PHE A 117 2.94 5.87 -4.74
CA PHE A 117 2.43 5.81 -6.10
C PHE A 117 1.25 6.75 -6.31
N THR A 118 1.00 7.11 -7.57
CA THR A 118 -0.17 7.85 -8.03
C THR A 118 -0.93 7.04 -9.07
N ILE A 119 -2.26 7.01 -8.95
CA ILE A 119 -3.18 6.58 -10.02
C ILE A 119 -4.10 7.75 -10.37
N THR A 120 -4.66 7.79 -11.56
CA THR A 120 -5.57 8.88 -11.94
C THR A 120 -6.41 8.50 -13.15
N ASP A 121 -7.53 9.21 -13.33
CA ASP A 121 -8.29 9.22 -14.58
C ASP A 121 -8.62 7.79 -15.03
N ILE A 122 -9.14 6.95 -14.14
CA ILE A 122 -9.61 5.61 -14.50
C ILE A 122 -10.98 5.67 -15.16
N HIS A 123 -11.77 6.72 -14.84
CA HIS A 123 -13.11 6.95 -15.37
C HIS A 123 -13.98 5.70 -15.28
N ILE A 124 -14.20 5.17 -14.06
CA ILE A 124 -15.08 4.00 -13.90
C ILE A 124 -16.44 4.31 -14.53
N THR A 125 -16.87 3.45 -15.44
CA THR A 125 -17.95 3.76 -16.39
C THR A 125 -19.13 2.80 -16.23
N ASP A 126 -20.33 3.34 -15.99
CA ASP A 126 -21.58 2.65 -16.29
C ASP A 126 -21.95 2.80 -17.77
N LYS A 127 -21.46 1.83 -18.54
CA LYS A 127 -21.65 1.71 -19.99
C LYS A 127 -23.10 1.63 -20.46
N GLU A 128 -24.03 1.22 -19.60
CA GLU A 128 -25.47 1.12 -19.92
C GLU A 128 -26.27 2.34 -19.46
N SER A 129 -25.61 3.36 -18.90
CA SER A 129 -26.27 4.59 -18.46
C SER A 129 -26.96 5.32 -19.62
N PRO A 130 -28.20 5.79 -19.45
CA PRO A 130 -28.96 6.45 -20.52
C PRO A 130 -28.42 7.83 -20.94
N ASN A 131 -27.56 8.45 -20.13
CA ASN A 131 -27.11 9.83 -20.30
C ASN A 131 -25.62 9.94 -20.63
N GLN A 132 -25.13 9.09 -21.53
CA GLN A 132 -23.77 9.14 -22.07
C GLN A 132 -23.66 10.14 -23.24
N LEU A 133 -22.45 10.38 -23.74
CA LEU A 133 -22.17 11.27 -24.90
C LEU A 133 -21.73 10.50 -26.16
N ILE A 134 -22.07 9.22 -26.27
CA ILE A 134 -21.54 8.31 -27.30
C ILE A 134 -21.77 8.82 -28.72
N TYR A 135 -22.97 9.30 -29.05
CA TYR A 135 -23.28 9.77 -30.40
C TYR A 135 -22.48 11.01 -30.81
N LEU A 136 -22.05 11.86 -29.87
CA LEU A 136 -21.21 13.02 -30.20
C LEU A 136 -19.87 12.59 -30.81
N GLN A 137 -19.31 11.45 -30.39
CA GLN A 137 -18.11 10.90 -31.00
C GLN A 137 -18.34 10.59 -32.50
N ARG A 138 -19.52 10.11 -32.89
CA ARG A 138 -19.86 9.84 -34.30
C ARG A 138 -20.04 11.12 -35.12
N LEU A 139 -20.53 12.19 -34.51
CA LEU A 139 -20.60 13.51 -35.16
C LEU A 139 -19.20 14.08 -35.41
N HIS A 140 -18.24 13.73 -34.55
CA HIS A 140 -16.88 14.25 -34.57
C HIS A 140 -15.81 13.14 -34.55
N PRO A 141 -15.76 12.27 -35.57
CA PRO A 141 -14.99 11.02 -35.54
C PRO A 141 -13.47 11.24 -35.48
N THR A 142 -13.01 12.44 -35.82
CA THR A 142 -11.59 12.81 -35.86
C THR A 142 -11.20 13.84 -34.81
N LEU A 143 -12.12 14.25 -33.91
CA LEU A 143 -11.73 15.14 -32.82
C LEU A 143 -10.70 14.41 -31.94
N PRO A 144 -9.57 15.05 -31.59
CA PRO A 144 -8.56 14.44 -30.71
C PRO A 144 -9.12 13.95 -29.38
N ILE A 145 -10.13 14.65 -28.82
CA ILE A 145 -10.87 14.28 -27.60
C ILE A 145 -11.92 13.17 -27.82
N GLY A 146 -12.08 12.66 -29.05
CA GLY A 146 -13.14 11.71 -29.41
C GLY A 146 -13.10 10.41 -28.62
N ALA A 147 -11.91 9.96 -28.20
CA ALA A 147 -11.75 8.78 -27.34
C ALA A 147 -12.28 8.99 -25.92
N SER A 148 -12.35 10.24 -25.43
CA SER A 148 -12.91 10.59 -24.11
C SER A 148 -14.45 10.51 -24.12
N LEU A 149 -15.09 10.87 -25.24
CA LEU A 149 -16.56 10.77 -25.40
C LEU A 149 -17.04 9.31 -25.47
N TYR A 150 -16.32 8.48 -26.24
CA TYR A 150 -16.61 7.05 -26.35
C TYR A 150 -15.37 6.28 -26.79
N SER A 151 -15.10 5.14 -26.18
CA SER A 151 -14.18 4.14 -26.70
C SER A 151 -14.49 2.75 -26.13
N GLY A 152 -14.01 1.69 -26.78
CA GLY A 152 -14.15 0.33 -26.28
C GLY A 152 -13.51 0.06 -24.92
N ILE A 153 -12.67 0.97 -24.42
CA ILE A 153 -12.02 0.91 -23.11
C ILE A 153 -13.06 0.95 -21.99
N MET A 154 -14.16 1.71 -22.18
CA MET A 154 -15.26 1.88 -21.23
C MET A 154 -15.81 0.54 -20.70
N LEU A 155 -15.68 -0.53 -21.48
CA LEU A 155 -16.14 -1.87 -21.10
C LEU A 155 -15.36 -2.48 -19.94
N PHE A 156 -14.10 -2.07 -19.70
CA PHE A 156 -13.13 -2.79 -18.87
C PHE A 156 -12.53 -1.97 -17.72
N THR A 157 -13.06 -0.77 -17.44
CA THR A 157 -12.45 0.18 -16.49
C THR A 157 -12.25 -0.43 -15.09
N THR A 158 -13.20 -1.21 -14.58
CA THR A 158 -13.04 -1.91 -13.29
C THR A 158 -11.90 -2.94 -13.32
N GLN A 159 -11.75 -3.70 -14.41
CA GLN A 159 -10.73 -4.74 -14.55
C GLN A 159 -9.33 -4.15 -14.77
N VAL A 160 -9.25 -2.99 -15.41
CA VAL A 160 -7.99 -2.24 -15.55
C VAL A 160 -7.53 -1.72 -14.19
N LEU A 161 -8.46 -1.17 -13.39
CA LEU A 161 -8.16 -0.76 -12.02
C LEU A 161 -7.68 -1.94 -11.18
N ASP A 162 -8.36 -3.09 -11.24
CA ASP A 162 -7.96 -4.30 -10.52
C ASP A 162 -6.57 -4.79 -10.95
N ALA A 163 -6.24 -4.75 -12.25
CA ALA A 163 -4.90 -5.08 -12.74
C ALA A 163 -3.83 -4.10 -12.24
N ALA A 164 -4.12 -2.79 -12.19
CA ALA A 164 -3.22 -1.79 -11.63
C ALA A 164 -3.00 -2.05 -10.13
N VAL A 165 -4.05 -2.33 -9.37
CA VAL A 165 -4.00 -2.68 -7.94
C VAL A 165 -3.14 -3.92 -7.69
N GLN A 166 -3.34 -4.98 -8.46
CA GLN A 166 -2.51 -6.19 -8.35
C GLN A 166 -1.03 -5.89 -8.66
N THR A 167 -0.77 -5.03 -9.64
CA THR A 167 0.60 -4.60 -10.01
C THR A 167 1.24 -3.80 -8.88
N ILE A 168 0.49 -2.88 -8.27
CA ILE A 168 0.92 -2.11 -7.10
C ILE A 168 1.27 -3.04 -5.93
N ASN A 169 0.41 -4.01 -5.61
CA ASN A 169 0.65 -4.96 -4.53
C ASN A 169 1.91 -5.80 -4.77
N ALA A 170 2.18 -6.18 -6.03
CA ALA A 170 3.40 -6.90 -6.39
C ALA A 170 4.66 -6.03 -6.20
N LEU A 171 4.62 -4.76 -6.60
CA LEU A 171 5.72 -3.81 -6.39
C LEU A 171 5.94 -3.51 -4.89
N HIS A 172 4.86 -3.36 -4.12
CA HIS A 172 4.89 -3.10 -2.68
C HIS A 172 5.68 -4.18 -1.92
N LYS A 173 5.55 -5.45 -2.32
CA LYS A 173 6.30 -6.56 -1.70
C LYS A 173 7.82 -6.44 -1.84
N ASN A 174 8.30 -5.79 -2.90
CA ASN A 174 9.73 -5.64 -3.19
C ASN A 174 10.29 -4.31 -2.70
N ASN A 175 9.53 -3.23 -2.83
CA ASN A 175 9.89 -1.89 -2.38
C ASN A 175 8.64 -1.24 -1.77
N PRO A 176 8.40 -1.42 -0.45
CA PRO A 176 7.17 -0.99 0.20
C PRO A 176 6.86 0.48 -0.01
N PHE A 177 5.64 0.74 -0.45
CA PHE A 177 5.06 2.09 -0.54
C PHE A 177 4.62 2.56 0.84
N ASP A 178 4.97 3.79 1.20
CA ASP A 178 4.51 4.48 2.40
C ASP A 178 3.04 4.92 2.26
N PHE A 179 2.57 5.22 1.04
CA PHE A 179 1.15 5.47 0.72
C PHE A 179 0.87 5.39 -0.80
N GLY A 180 -0.41 5.44 -1.17
CA GLY A 180 -0.89 5.69 -2.53
C GLY A 180 -1.82 6.90 -2.60
N ILE A 181 -1.94 7.56 -3.76
CA ILE A 181 -2.91 8.64 -3.94
C ILE A 181 -3.55 8.60 -5.33
N SER A 182 -4.88 8.74 -5.39
CA SER A 182 -5.58 8.98 -6.64
C SER A 182 -5.66 10.48 -6.92
N LEU A 183 -5.26 10.92 -8.11
CA LEU A 183 -5.26 12.35 -8.50
C LEU A 183 -6.60 12.82 -9.09
N GLY A 184 -7.67 12.05 -8.92
CA GLY A 184 -9.03 12.41 -9.35
C GLY A 184 -9.54 11.59 -10.54
N ASP A 185 -10.77 11.92 -10.94
CA ASP A 185 -11.50 11.26 -12.04
C ASP A 185 -11.63 9.75 -11.82
N ALA A 186 -12.13 9.42 -10.63
CA ALA A 186 -12.46 8.05 -10.24
C ALA A 186 -13.69 7.57 -11.03
N CYS A 187 -14.69 8.43 -11.18
CA CYS A 187 -15.91 8.17 -11.94
C CYS A 187 -15.82 8.71 -13.36
N ASN A 188 -16.61 8.18 -14.28
CA ASN A 188 -16.81 8.79 -15.59
C ASN A 188 -17.88 9.90 -15.52
N SER A 189 -18.88 9.78 -14.65
CA SER A 189 -20.02 10.70 -14.62
C SER A 189 -20.72 10.84 -13.24
N THR A 190 -19.98 11.07 -12.15
CA THR A 190 -20.51 11.31 -10.78
C THR A 190 -21.45 10.26 -10.19
N GLN A 191 -21.61 9.08 -10.83
CA GLN A 191 -22.66 8.13 -10.43
C GLN A 191 -22.30 7.37 -9.15
N TYR A 192 -23.31 7.02 -8.38
CA TYR A 192 -23.13 6.21 -7.18
C TYR A 192 -22.56 4.81 -7.46
N ASN A 193 -23.10 4.09 -8.44
CA ASN A 193 -22.58 2.77 -8.83
C ASN A 193 -21.13 2.85 -9.36
N GLU A 194 -20.80 3.84 -10.17
CA GLU A 194 -19.42 4.05 -10.66
C GLU A 194 -18.45 4.24 -9.49
N LEU A 195 -18.78 5.14 -8.54
CA LEU A 195 -17.95 5.35 -7.36
C LEU A 195 -17.87 4.11 -6.48
N ARG A 196 -18.97 3.38 -6.31
CA ARG A 196 -18.95 2.15 -5.52
C ARG A 196 -18.05 1.10 -6.14
N TRP A 197 -18.11 0.89 -7.45
CA TRP A 197 -17.20 -0.04 -8.12
C TRP A 197 -15.74 0.39 -7.97
N TYR A 198 -15.43 1.68 -8.05
CA TYR A 198 -14.08 2.21 -7.82
C TYR A 198 -13.55 1.83 -6.43
N ILE A 199 -14.29 2.18 -5.37
CA ILE A 199 -13.91 1.92 -3.98
C ILE A 199 -13.88 0.41 -3.71
N ASP A 200 -14.84 -0.33 -4.24
CA ASP A 200 -14.95 -1.78 -4.01
C ASP A 200 -13.82 -2.57 -4.68
N VAL A 201 -13.27 -2.10 -5.80
CA VAL A 201 -12.05 -2.70 -6.39
C VAL A 201 -10.87 -2.53 -5.45
N LEU A 202 -10.68 -1.32 -4.90
CA LEU A 202 -9.61 -1.02 -3.95
C LEU A 202 -9.80 -1.77 -2.62
N ASP A 203 -11.04 -1.96 -2.18
CA ASP A 203 -11.37 -2.74 -0.98
C ASP A 203 -11.23 -4.27 -1.17
N GLY A 204 -11.11 -4.75 -2.41
CA GLY A 204 -11.08 -6.18 -2.70
C GLY A 204 -12.43 -6.86 -2.48
N LYS A 205 -13.52 -6.22 -2.90
CA LYS A 205 -14.87 -6.79 -2.85
C LYS A 205 -15.27 -7.42 -4.18
N VAL A 206 -16.44 -8.06 -4.17
CA VAL A 206 -17.08 -8.55 -5.40
C VAL A 206 -17.59 -7.36 -6.19
N ILE A 207 -17.16 -7.26 -7.45
CA ILE A 207 -17.60 -6.23 -8.39
C ILE A 207 -18.66 -6.84 -9.29
N THR A 208 -19.79 -6.15 -9.45
CA THR A 208 -20.81 -6.46 -10.46
C THR A 208 -20.80 -5.35 -11.50
N PRO A 209 -19.98 -5.46 -12.56
CA PRO A 209 -19.74 -4.36 -13.50
C PRO A 209 -20.86 -4.20 -14.54
N SER A 210 -22.12 -4.41 -14.13
CA SER A 210 -23.34 -4.28 -14.95
C SER A 210 -24.42 -3.54 -14.15
N SER A 211 -25.33 -2.83 -14.84
CA SER A 211 -26.37 -2.00 -14.22
C SER A 211 -27.74 -2.23 -14.87
N GLY A 212 -28.80 -1.66 -14.31
CA GLY A 212 -30.16 -1.72 -14.84
C GLY A 212 -30.68 -3.14 -14.98
N ALA A 213 -30.82 -3.63 -16.22
CA ALA A 213 -31.30 -4.99 -16.48
C ALA A 213 -30.21 -6.07 -16.32
N HIS A 214 -28.96 -5.68 -16.03
CA HIS A 214 -27.81 -6.58 -15.93
C HIS A 214 -27.64 -7.46 -17.17
N LEU A 215 -27.82 -6.85 -18.35
CA LEU A 215 -27.73 -7.56 -19.62
C LEU A 215 -26.33 -8.14 -19.78
N GLY A 216 -26.26 -9.43 -20.09
CA GLY A 216 -25.01 -10.14 -20.28
C GLY A 216 -24.26 -10.50 -18.99
N ALA A 217 -24.76 -10.19 -17.78
CA ALA A 217 -24.04 -10.45 -16.53
C ALA A 217 -23.64 -11.92 -16.28
N SER A 218 -24.31 -12.88 -16.93
CA SER A 218 -23.95 -14.30 -16.88
C SER A 218 -23.19 -14.81 -18.11
N THR A 219 -23.20 -14.07 -19.23
CA THR A 219 -22.75 -14.57 -20.55
C THR A 219 -21.60 -13.75 -21.14
N ILE A 220 -21.50 -12.46 -20.84
CA ILE A 220 -20.54 -11.51 -21.42
C ILE A 220 -19.44 -11.18 -20.42
N ASP A 221 -18.18 -11.39 -20.80
CA ASP A 221 -17.06 -11.36 -19.85
C ASP A 221 -16.90 -10.02 -19.12
N TYR A 222 -17.10 -8.90 -19.81
CA TYR A 222 -16.97 -7.57 -19.20
C TYR A 222 -18.14 -7.19 -18.28
N GLN A 223 -19.22 -7.98 -18.26
CA GLN A 223 -20.37 -7.82 -17.37
C GLN A 223 -20.36 -8.78 -16.18
N LYS A 224 -19.58 -9.86 -16.28
CA LYS A 224 -19.57 -10.93 -15.27
C LYS A 224 -19.06 -10.41 -13.93
N PRO A 225 -19.78 -10.70 -12.83
CA PRO A 225 -19.25 -10.42 -11.50
C PRO A 225 -17.93 -11.14 -11.26
N TYR A 226 -17.02 -10.48 -10.56
CA TYR A 226 -15.71 -11.04 -10.21
C TYR A 226 -15.25 -10.57 -8.83
N GLN A 227 -14.34 -11.33 -8.24
CA GLN A 227 -13.68 -10.96 -6.98
C GLN A 227 -12.46 -10.10 -7.30
N ALA A 228 -12.47 -8.82 -6.90
CA ALA A 228 -11.30 -7.95 -7.01
C ALA A 228 -10.21 -8.37 -6.01
N ALA A 229 -8.95 -8.09 -6.34
CA ALA A 229 -7.81 -8.43 -5.49
C ALA A 229 -7.74 -7.55 -4.23
N GLY A 230 -8.13 -6.28 -4.35
CA GLY A 230 -7.99 -5.27 -3.30
C GLY A 230 -6.55 -4.77 -3.17
N LEU A 231 -6.42 -3.50 -2.77
CA LEU A 231 -5.13 -2.91 -2.43
C LEU A 231 -4.60 -3.56 -1.15
N ASP A 232 -3.28 -3.78 -1.10
CA ASP A 232 -2.63 -4.30 0.10
C ASP A 232 -2.97 -3.39 1.30
N LYS A 233 -3.47 -3.99 2.38
CA LYS A 233 -4.04 -3.26 3.52
C LYS A 233 -2.99 -2.48 4.31
N THR A 234 -1.71 -2.80 4.12
CA THR A 234 -0.58 -2.06 4.70
C THR A 234 -0.35 -0.72 4.00
N ILE A 235 -0.90 -0.51 2.79
CA ILE A 235 -0.74 0.73 2.04
C ILE A 235 -1.91 1.67 2.39
N PRO A 236 -1.68 2.74 3.16
CA PRO A 236 -2.68 3.79 3.27
C PRO A 236 -2.86 4.49 1.92
N TRP A 237 -4.09 4.83 1.53
CA TRP A 237 -4.33 5.57 0.29
C TRP A 237 -5.25 6.78 0.45
N TYR A 238 -5.11 7.73 -0.48
CA TYR A 238 -5.74 9.05 -0.40
C TYR A 238 -6.40 9.42 -1.72
N GLN A 239 -7.38 10.34 -1.68
CA GLN A 239 -8.15 10.75 -2.84
C GLN A 239 -8.13 12.27 -3.07
N THR A 240 -7.79 12.69 -4.28
CA THR A 240 -8.03 14.03 -4.82
C THR A 240 -9.36 14.06 -5.59
N LEU A 241 -10.09 15.19 -5.57
CA LEU A 241 -11.29 15.37 -6.38
C LEU A 241 -10.92 15.76 -7.82
N GLY A 242 -11.45 15.05 -8.83
CA GLY A 242 -11.36 15.44 -10.24
C GLY A 242 -12.67 15.98 -10.81
N ASN A 243 -12.65 16.58 -12.00
CA ASN A 243 -13.85 17.21 -12.56
C ASN A 243 -14.96 16.19 -12.90
N HIS A 244 -14.62 14.96 -13.30
CA HIS A 244 -15.62 13.90 -13.56
C HIS A 244 -16.30 13.38 -12.29
N ASP A 245 -15.73 13.68 -11.12
CA ASP A 245 -16.28 13.27 -9.83
C ASP A 245 -17.44 14.17 -9.38
N HIS A 246 -17.60 15.37 -9.96
CA HIS A 246 -18.69 16.29 -9.62
C HIS A 246 -19.40 16.96 -10.83
N PHE A 247 -18.84 16.89 -12.05
CA PHE A 247 -19.51 17.30 -13.29
C PHE A 247 -20.00 16.09 -14.10
N TRP A 248 -21.16 16.23 -14.74
CA TRP A 248 -21.67 15.25 -15.70
C TRP A 248 -20.67 15.12 -16.86
N MET A 249 -20.11 13.93 -17.01
CA MET A 249 -19.04 13.61 -17.97
C MET A 249 -17.81 14.52 -17.85
N GLY A 250 -17.55 15.06 -16.65
CA GLY A 250 -16.45 16.02 -16.42
C GLY A 250 -16.68 17.40 -17.03
N SER A 251 -17.82 17.62 -17.69
CA SER A 251 -18.04 18.78 -18.56
C SER A 251 -19.05 19.78 -18.01
N PHE A 252 -20.19 19.31 -17.49
CA PHE A 252 -21.28 20.20 -17.10
C PHE A 252 -21.65 20.03 -15.64
N PRO A 253 -21.91 21.13 -14.90
CA PRO A 253 -22.53 21.03 -13.60
C PRO A 253 -23.89 20.33 -13.67
N VAL A 254 -24.08 19.31 -12.84
CA VAL A 254 -25.28 18.45 -12.85
C VAL A 254 -26.56 19.24 -12.56
N ASP A 255 -26.52 20.17 -11.59
CA ASP A 255 -27.70 20.90 -11.10
C ASP A 255 -27.78 22.35 -11.60
N ASN A 256 -26.62 22.97 -11.86
CA ASN A 256 -26.55 24.40 -12.17
C ASN A 256 -26.31 24.69 -13.65
N GLY A 257 -26.10 23.67 -14.49
CA GLY A 257 -25.89 23.83 -15.93
C GLY A 257 -27.14 24.31 -16.70
N PHE A 258 -26.98 24.47 -18.02
CA PHE A 258 -28.04 24.91 -18.94
C PHE A 258 -29.27 24.01 -18.93
N ARG A 259 -29.07 22.71 -18.75
CA ARG A 259 -30.13 21.70 -18.81
C ARG A 259 -30.51 21.22 -17.41
N LYS A 260 -31.79 21.38 -17.05
CA LYS A 260 -32.28 21.19 -15.67
C LYS A 260 -32.69 19.76 -15.33
N ASP A 261 -32.84 18.88 -16.32
CA ASP A 261 -33.21 17.48 -16.16
C ASP A 261 -32.00 16.52 -16.18
N ILE A 262 -30.75 17.01 -16.23
CA ILE A 262 -29.54 16.15 -16.25
C ILE A 262 -29.53 15.20 -15.05
N ARG A 263 -29.73 15.69 -13.81
CA ARG A 263 -29.80 14.82 -12.62
C ARG A 263 -30.83 13.70 -12.76
N GLN A 264 -32.01 14.02 -13.29
CA GLN A 264 -33.08 13.04 -13.46
C GLN A 264 -32.77 12.03 -14.58
N SER A 265 -32.03 12.45 -15.61
CA SER A 265 -31.67 11.61 -16.75
C SER A 265 -30.84 10.39 -16.36
N TYR A 266 -30.01 10.47 -15.31
CA TYR A 266 -29.20 9.37 -14.78
C TYR A 266 -30.02 8.10 -14.47
N ILE A 267 -31.17 8.28 -13.82
CA ILE A 267 -32.03 7.19 -13.35
C ILE A 267 -33.24 6.95 -14.27
N SER A 268 -33.26 7.61 -15.42
CA SER A 268 -34.33 7.53 -16.41
C SER A 268 -34.35 6.17 -17.11
N ASP A 269 -35.52 5.76 -17.59
CA ASP A 269 -35.66 4.65 -18.55
C ASP A 269 -35.53 5.15 -20.01
N ILE A 270 -35.41 6.45 -20.25
CA ILE A 270 -35.29 7.05 -21.59
C ILE A 270 -33.84 7.46 -21.84
N VAL A 271 -33.29 7.07 -22.98
CA VAL A 271 -31.96 7.52 -23.45
C VAL A 271 -31.98 9.03 -23.68
N LEU A 272 -30.96 9.72 -23.20
CA LEU A 272 -30.86 11.18 -23.28
C LEU A 272 -30.87 11.65 -24.74
N ALA A 273 -31.84 12.50 -25.07
CA ALA A 273 -31.85 13.27 -26.31
C ALA A 273 -31.25 14.65 -26.08
N MET A 274 -30.26 15.06 -26.87
CA MET A 274 -29.64 16.39 -26.80
C MET A 274 -29.17 16.88 -28.18
N GLY A 275 -28.90 18.18 -28.31
CA GLY A 275 -28.16 18.71 -29.43
C GLY A 275 -26.64 18.53 -29.25
N ASP A 276 -25.85 19.16 -30.11
CA ASP A 276 -24.38 19.09 -30.09
C ASP A 276 -23.76 20.25 -29.28
N PRO A 277 -23.33 20.02 -28.02
CA PRO A 277 -22.73 21.02 -27.17
C PRO A 277 -21.29 21.41 -27.59
N LEU A 278 -20.60 20.57 -28.35
CA LEU A 278 -19.23 20.85 -28.82
C LEU A 278 -19.24 21.98 -29.85
N VAL A 279 -20.34 22.11 -30.61
CA VAL A 279 -20.56 23.23 -31.54
C VAL A 279 -21.04 24.48 -30.80
N ASN A 280 -21.99 24.31 -29.86
CA ASN A 280 -22.46 25.40 -29.01
C ASN A 280 -22.96 24.82 -27.68
N PRO A 281 -22.38 25.20 -26.54
CA PRO A 281 -22.74 24.66 -25.22
C PRO A 281 -24.24 24.68 -24.91
N ALA A 282 -24.96 25.71 -25.37
CA ALA A 282 -26.41 25.85 -25.15
C ALA A 282 -27.24 24.77 -25.87
N ASN A 283 -26.70 24.11 -26.90
CA ASN A 283 -27.37 23.02 -27.61
C ASN A 283 -27.64 21.80 -26.74
N ILE A 284 -27.03 21.67 -25.56
CA ILE A 284 -27.36 20.63 -24.58
C ILE A 284 -28.86 20.59 -24.25
N THR A 285 -29.56 21.73 -24.36
CA THR A 285 -31.02 21.87 -24.12
C THR A 285 -31.90 21.43 -25.28
N LYS A 286 -31.34 21.21 -26.46
CA LYS A 286 -32.08 20.72 -27.64
C LYS A 286 -32.36 19.23 -27.51
N SER A 287 -33.01 18.64 -28.52
CA SER A 287 -33.30 17.20 -28.58
C SER A 287 -33.14 16.72 -30.01
N ASP A 288 -31.97 16.98 -30.58
CA ASP A 288 -31.70 16.72 -31.99
C ASP A 288 -31.29 15.24 -32.21
N TYR A 289 -30.57 14.66 -31.24
CA TYR A 289 -30.04 13.31 -31.32
C TYR A 289 -30.22 12.55 -30.00
N TYR A 290 -30.57 11.26 -30.07
CA TYR A 290 -30.37 10.34 -28.96
C TYR A 290 -28.90 9.97 -28.86
N MET A 291 -28.30 10.11 -27.67
CA MET A 291 -26.86 9.90 -27.47
C MET A 291 -26.45 8.43 -27.50
N GLY A 292 -27.39 7.52 -27.28
CA GLY A 292 -27.15 6.08 -27.26
C GLY A 292 -26.54 5.54 -25.98
N VAL A 293 -26.45 4.22 -25.92
CA VAL A 293 -25.89 3.41 -24.82
C VAL A 293 -25.11 2.23 -25.39
N LEU A 294 -24.23 1.63 -24.59
CA LEU A 294 -23.59 0.36 -24.97
C LEU A 294 -24.52 -0.80 -24.63
N ASP A 295 -24.68 -1.74 -25.57
CA ASP A 295 -25.50 -2.93 -25.34
C ASP A 295 -24.73 -4.00 -24.54
N GLY A 296 -25.04 -4.08 -23.25
CA GLY A 296 -24.47 -5.07 -22.34
C GLY A 296 -24.66 -6.54 -22.76
N SER A 297 -25.61 -6.82 -23.66
CA SER A 297 -25.87 -8.17 -24.16
C SER A 297 -24.91 -8.63 -25.28
N THR A 298 -24.08 -7.73 -25.83
CA THR A 298 -23.19 -8.07 -26.96
C THR A 298 -21.72 -8.10 -26.55
N VAL A 299 -20.92 -8.95 -27.21
CA VAL A 299 -19.50 -9.20 -26.86
C VAL A 299 -18.61 -7.96 -27.03
N TYR A 300 -19.04 -7.01 -27.85
CA TYR A 300 -18.32 -5.78 -28.15
C TYR A 300 -18.97 -4.52 -27.56
N GLY A 301 -20.10 -4.66 -26.85
CA GLY A 301 -20.82 -3.52 -26.29
C GLY A 301 -21.32 -2.59 -27.40
N ASP A 302 -21.99 -3.16 -28.40
CA ASP A 302 -22.40 -2.41 -29.60
C ASP A 302 -23.26 -1.21 -29.21
N VAL A 303 -23.02 -0.07 -29.87
CA VAL A 303 -23.78 1.15 -29.62
C VAL A 303 -25.20 0.99 -30.15
N LYS A 304 -26.21 1.13 -29.29
CA LYS A 304 -27.62 1.14 -29.66
C LYS A 304 -28.29 2.45 -29.26
N TYR A 305 -29.44 2.70 -29.89
CA TYR A 305 -30.29 3.87 -29.60
C TYR A 305 -29.58 5.23 -29.81
N ALA A 306 -28.61 5.27 -30.72
CA ALA A 306 -27.84 6.47 -31.06
C ALA A 306 -28.23 6.94 -32.46
N GLY A 307 -28.59 8.21 -32.62
CA GLY A 307 -28.97 8.77 -33.92
C GLY A 307 -29.88 10.00 -33.84
N PRO A 308 -30.20 10.63 -34.99
CA PRO A 308 -31.17 11.71 -35.08
C PRO A 308 -32.52 11.32 -34.47
N VAL A 309 -33.12 12.18 -33.64
CA VAL A 309 -34.42 11.90 -32.98
C VAL A 309 -35.52 11.61 -34.01
N VAL A 310 -35.45 12.22 -35.19
CA VAL A 310 -36.40 12.00 -36.30
C VAL A 310 -36.42 10.56 -36.83
N ASP A 311 -35.37 9.78 -36.58
CA ASP A 311 -35.27 8.38 -37.01
C ASP A 311 -35.97 7.41 -36.03
N PHE A 312 -36.44 7.91 -34.89
CA PHE A 312 -37.07 7.12 -33.84
C PHE A 312 -38.57 7.40 -33.76
N LYS A 313 -39.39 6.34 -33.89
CA LYS A 313 -40.86 6.45 -33.73
C LYS A 313 -41.28 6.81 -32.30
N ASN A 314 -40.52 6.36 -31.32
CA ASN A 314 -40.73 6.60 -29.90
C ASN A 314 -39.36 6.80 -29.21
N PRO A 315 -39.29 7.51 -28.07
CA PRO A 315 -38.06 7.59 -27.29
C PRO A 315 -37.54 6.19 -26.95
N PRO A 316 -36.30 5.85 -27.33
CA PRO A 316 -35.71 4.56 -27.01
C PRO A 316 -35.50 4.44 -25.50
N LYS A 317 -35.67 3.20 -25.01
CA LYS A 317 -35.69 2.92 -23.58
C LYS A 317 -34.61 1.93 -23.17
N VAL A 318 -34.12 2.12 -21.94
CA VAL A 318 -33.27 1.20 -21.19
C VAL A 318 -33.93 0.89 -19.84
N ALA A 319 -33.48 -0.13 -19.13
CA ALA A 319 -33.94 -0.34 -17.76
C ALA A 319 -33.44 0.81 -16.88
N ALA A 320 -34.37 1.46 -16.17
CA ALA A 320 -34.02 2.42 -15.13
C ALA A 320 -33.28 1.73 -13.99
N ASP A 321 -32.34 2.44 -13.37
CA ASP A 321 -31.57 1.95 -12.23
C ASP A 321 -31.40 3.08 -11.21
N PRO A 322 -31.93 2.95 -9.98
CA PRO A 322 -31.75 3.97 -8.95
C PRO A 322 -30.29 4.14 -8.52
N ASN A 323 -29.42 3.15 -8.74
CA ASN A 323 -28.01 3.23 -8.39
C ASN A 323 -27.19 4.09 -9.37
N ARG A 324 -27.76 4.46 -10.52
CA ARG A 324 -27.14 5.43 -11.46
C ARG A 324 -27.21 6.88 -10.97
N ARG A 325 -27.92 7.15 -9.87
CA ARG A 325 -28.09 8.50 -9.34
C ARG A 325 -26.74 9.23 -9.22
N SER A 326 -26.69 10.47 -9.70
CA SER A 326 -25.53 11.34 -9.51
C SER A 326 -25.38 11.73 -8.03
N LEU A 327 -24.15 11.70 -7.53
CA LEU A 327 -23.79 12.13 -6.18
C LEU A 327 -23.45 13.63 -6.18
N LYS A 328 -23.88 14.35 -5.14
CA LYS A 328 -23.31 15.67 -4.83
C LYS A 328 -21.93 15.49 -4.22
N ARG A 329 -21.04 16.50 -4.30
CA ARG A 329 -19.68 16.47 -3.72
C ARG A 329 -19.61 15.90 -2.30
N GLY A 330 -20.47 16.39 -1.40
CA GLY A 330 -20.51 15.91 -0.01
C GLY A 330 -21.00 14.45 0.14
N GLU A 331 -21.85 13.97 -0.77
CA GLU A 331 -22.26 12.56 -0.82
C GLU A 331 -21.15 11.69 -1.40
N TRP A 332 -20.48 12.17 -2.45
CA TRP A 332 -19.33 11.52 -3.07
C TRP A 332 -18.20 11.30 -2.05
N MET A 333 -17.81 12.33 -1.30
CA MET A 333 -16.79 12.19 -0.24
C MET A 333 -17.21 11.24 0.88
N LYS A 334 -18.51 11.15 1.20
CA LYS A 334 -19.01 10.25 2.26
C LYS A 334 -18.88 8.78 1.89
N GLU A 335 -18.92 8.43 0.61
CA GLU A 335 -18.77 7.03 0.19
C GLU A 335 -17.39 6.45 0.55
N PHE A 336 -16.36 7.28 0.66
CA PHE A 336 -15.01 6.88 1.09
C PHE A 336 -14.94 6.47 2.58
N PHE A 337 -15.96 6.79 3.38
CA PHE A 337 -16.06 6.29 4.76
C PHE A 337 -16.65 4.86 4.81
N VAL A 338 -17.29 4.41 3.72
CA VAL A 338 -17.79 3.05 3.57
C VAL A 338 -16.73 2.23 2.83
N THR A 339 -15.70 1.84 3.58
CA THR A 339 -14.48 1.20 3.07
C THR A 339 -13.95 0.15 4.05
N SER A 340 -13.13 -0.78 3.55
CA SER A 340 -12.36 -1.73 4.38
C SER A 340 -10.85 -1.51 4.33
N THR A 341 -10.40 -0.51 3.57
CA THR A 341 -9.00 -0.07 3.49
C THR A 341 -8.76 1.16 4.38
N ASN A 342 -7.50 1.53 4.57
CA ASN A 342 -7.10 2.61 5.48
C ASN A 342 -6.47 3.79 4.72
N PRO A 343 -6.49 4.99 5.32
CA PRO A 343 -7.34 5.37 6.45
C PRO A 343 -8.81 5.44 6.05
N VAL A 344 -9.74 5.14 6.97
CA VAL A 344 -11.18 5.32 6.68
C VAL A 344 -11.43 6.78 6.28
N GLY A 345 -12.10 6.99 5.14
CA GLY A 345 -12.32 8.31 4.56
C GLY A 345 -11.24 8.77 3.59
N HIS A 346 -10.09 8.07 3.49
CA HIS A 346 -9.04 8.29 2.47
C HIS A 346 -8.60 9.74 2.33
N GLY A 347 -8.48 10.43 3.47
CA GLY A 347 -8.15 11.86 3.60
C GLY A 347 -9.34 12.73 4.00
N PHE A 348 -10.57 12.39 3.60
CA PHE A 348 -11.77 13.16 3.95
C PHE A 348 -12.13 13.09 5.43
N ASN A 349 -11.54 12.17 6.19
CA ASN A 349 -11.63 12.13 7.65
C ASN A 349 -10.89 13.29 8.35
N LEU A 350 -10.05 14.03 7.62
CA LEU A 350 -9.30 15.17 8.14
C LEU A 350 -10.06 16.50 8.01
N ILE A 351 -11.26 16.47 7.42
CA ILE A 351 -12.07 17.66 7.10
C ILE A 351 -13.55 17.41 7.37
N ASP A 352 -14.37 18.47 7.31
CA ASP A 352 -15.82 18.35 7.33
C ASP A 352 -16.36 18.09 5.93
N ALA A 353 -16.41 16.81 5.54
CA ALA A 353 -16.89 16.37 4.22
C ALA A 353 -18.32 16.86 3.89
N ASN A 354 -19.14 17.28 4.87
CA ASN A 354 -20.49 17.80 4.59
C ASN A 354 -20.48 19.15 3.87
N LYS A 355 -19.38 19.91 3.97
CA LYS A 355 -19.28 21.26 3.41
C LYS A 355 -18.84 21.29 1.95
N GLY A 356 -18.56 20.14 1.33
CA GLY A 356 -18.11 20.09 -0.06
C GLY A 356 -16.69 20.62 -0.29
N PHE A 357 -15.97 20.96 0.79
CA PHE A 357 -14.58 21.40 0.74
C PHE A 357 -13.67 20.17 0.73
N ALA A 358 -12.99 19.90 -0.39
CA ALA A 358 -12.23 18.67 -0.61
C ALA A 358 -10.70 18.87 -0.48
N CYS A 359 -10.24 20.01 0.06
CA CYS A 359 -8.82 20.24 0.33
C CYS A 359 -8.43 19.78 1.74
N TYR A 360 -7.33 19.04 1.86
CA TYR A 360 -6.78 18.56 3.14
C TYR A 360 -5.26 18.37 3.04
N SER A 361 -4.59 18.17 4.17
CA SER A 361 -3.16 17.85 4.19
C SER A 361 -2.86 16.74 5.19
N PHE A 362 -1.81 15.97 4.92
CA PHE A 362 -1.36 14.90 5.81
C PHE A 362 0.17 14.76 5.80
N VAL A 363 0.69 14.12 6.84
CA VAL A 363 2.12 13.81 6.99
C VAL A 363 2.27 12.30 6.86
N PRO A 364 2.86 11.78 5.75
CA PRO A 364 2.93 10.34 5.51
C PRO A 364 3.74 9.59 6.58
N LYS A 365 4.79 10.21 7.11
CA LYS A 365 5.70 9.63 8.12
C LYS A 365 6.03 10.67 9.15
N SER A 366 5.75 10.40 10.42
CA SER A 366 5.94 11.35 11.52
C SER A 366 7.40 11.78 11.75
N ASN A 367 8.35 10.92 11.40
CA ASN A 367 9.79 11.17 11.55
C ASN A 367 10.45 11.83 10.32
N ILE A 368 9.71 11.99 9.23
CA ILE A 368 10.18 12.69 8.03
C ILE A 368 9.44 14.03 7.95
N PRO A 369 10.14 15.18 7.93
CA PRO A 369 9.49 16.48 7.85
C PRO A 369 9.00 16.73 6.41
N LEU A 370 7.93 16.03 6.02
CA LEU A 370 7.32 16.12 4.70
C LEU A 370 5.80 16.09 4.83
N LYS A 371 5.13 17.02 4.16
CA LYS A 371 3.68 17.16 4.10
C LYS A 371 3.18 17.01 2.67
N VAL A 372 2.07 16.29 2.50
CA VAL A 372 1.30 16.24 1.25
C VAL A 372 0.08 17.14 1.42
N ILE A 373 -0.09 18.08 0.50
CA ILE A 373 -1.22 19.00 0.41
C ILE A 373 -2.10 18.52 -0.73
N VAL A 374 -3.30 18.03 -0.41
CA VAL A 374 -4.29 17.60 -1.39
C VAL A 374 -5.22 18.78 -1.67
N LEU A 375 -5.17 19.29 -2.90
CA LEU A 375 -5.82 20.51 -3.33
C LEU A 375 -6.92 20.18 -4.33
N ASP A 376 -8.16 20.54 -3.98
CA ASP A 376 -9.25 20.63 -4.95
C ASP A 376 -9.07 21.92 -5.77
N ASN A 377 -8.50 21.78 -6.97
CA ASN A 377 -8.35 22.88 -7.94
C ASN A 377 -9.34 22.77 -9.11
N THR A 378 -10.49 22.13 -8.90
CA THR A 378 -11.56 22.02 -9.90
C THR A 378 -12.49 23.23 -9.88
N GLN A 379 -13.18 23.50 -10.99
CA GLN A 379 -14.24 24.53 -11.04
C GLN A 379 -15.36 24.28 -10.03
N LYS A 380 -16.09 25.33 -9.65
CA LYS A 380 -17.26 25.19 -8.76
C LYS A 380 -18.46 24.67 -9.53
N ASP A 381 -19.33 23.94 -8.83
CA ASP A 381 -20.61 23.46 -9.39
C ASP A 381 -21.57 24.59 -9.73
N ASP A 382 -21.38 25.78 -9.18
CA ASP A 382 -22.31 26.92 -9.25
C ASP A 382 -21.64 28.20 -9.81
N ASP A 383 -20.54 28.07 -10.54
CA ASP A 383 -19.84 29.21 -11.15
C ASP A 383 -20.63 29.91 -12.26
N GLY A 384 -21.76 29.31 -12.71
CA GLY A 384 -22.60 29.85 -13.77
C GLY A 384 -21.94 29.83 -15.15
N SER A 385 -20.83 29.08 -15.30
CA SER A 385 -20.08 29.01 -16.55
C SER A 385 -20.92 28.40 -17.67
N SER A 386 -20.73 28.95 -18.86
CA SER A 386 -21.24 28.38 -20.11
C SER A 386 -20.22 27.49 -20.83
N ASP A 387 -19.00 27.41 -20.30
CA ASP A 387 -17.96 26.50 -20.81
C ASP A 387 -18.30 25.05 -20.47
N ILE A 388 -17.92 24.14 -21.35
CA ILE A 388 -18.20 22.70 -21.24
C ILE A 388 -17.00 21.93 -20.71
N HIS A 389 -15.86 22.58 -20.51
CA HIS A 389 -14.63 21.90 -20.13
C HIS A 389 -14.30 22.16 -18.65
N GLY A 390 -13.63 21.19 -18.03
CA GLY A 390 -13.13 21.30 -16.67
C GLY A 390 -11.79 22.03 -16.63
N HIS A 391 -11.77 23.22 -16.04
CA HIS A 391 -10.58 24.07 -15.94
C HIS A 391 -10.02 24.11 -14.52
N GLY A 392 -8.75 24.50 -14.43
CA GLY A 392 -8.08 24.77 -13.15
C GLY A 392 -8.64 26.03 -12.51
N PHE A 393 -9.08 25.93 -11.26
CA PHE A 393 -9.80 26.98 -10.57
C PHE A 393 -9.62 26.92 -9.05
N LEU A 394 -9.49 28.08 -8.40
CA LEU A 394 -9.59 28.21 -6.95
C LEU A 394 -10.55 29.36 -6.62
N ASP A 395 -11.55 29.08 -5.79
CA ASP A 395 -12.29 30.16 -5.14
C ASP A 395 -11.47 30.75 -3.98
N GLN A 396 -11.96 31.87 -3.45
CA GLN A 396 -11.28 32.60 -2.38
C GLN A 396 -10.98 31.71 -1.16
N PRO A 397 -11.92 30.88 -0.63
CA PRO A 397 -11.62 30.00 0.49
C PRO A 397 -10.51 28.98 0.19
N ARG A 398 -10.53 28.33 -0.97
CA ARG A 398 -9.49 27.35 -1.34
C ARG A 398 -8.14 28.01 -1.57
N TRP A 399 -8.13 29.21 -2.13
CA TRP A 399 -6.91 30.01 -2.30
C TRP A 399 -6.29 30.41 -0.97
N GLU A 400 -7.09 30.96 -0.06
CA GLU A 400 -6.63 31.33 1.29
C GLU A 400 -6.13 30.12 2.08
N TRP A 401 -6.82 28.98 1.96
CA TRP A 401 -6.41 27.73 2.57
C TRP A 401 -5.05 27.25 2.04
N LEU A 402 -4.83 27.27 0.72
CA LEU A 402 -3.57 26.83 0.12
C LEU A 402 -2.39 27.68 0.62
N LYS A 403 -2.54 29.01 0.62
CA LYS A 403 -1.50 29.92 1.15
C LYS A 403 -1.18 29.62 2.61
N LYS A 404 -2.22 29.40 3.41
CA LYS A 404 -2.05 29.04 4.82
C LYS A 404 -1.28 27.71 4.97
N GLU A 405 -1.65 26.68 4.22
CA GLU A 405 -0.97 25.38 4.29
C GLU A 405 0.49 25.48 3.86
N LEU A 406 0.80 26.25 2.82
CA LEU A 406 2.18 26.47 2.41
C LEU A 406 3.00 27.20 3.48
N ALA A 407 2.44 28.28 4.04
CA ALA A 407 3.07 29.03 5.14
C ALA A 407 3.29 28.16 6.39
N ASP A 408 2.32 27.33 6.76
CA ASP A 408 2.43 26.41 7.90
C ASP A 408 3.51 25.34 7.66
N GLY A 409 3.63 24.84 6.42
CA GLY A 409 4.66 23.86 6.07
C GLY A 409 6.06 24.47 6.16
N ASP A 410 6.25 25.71 5.70
CA ASP A 410 7.51 26.44 5.87
C ASP A 410 7.83 26.70 7.35
N ALA A 411 6.85 27.17 8.12
CA ALA A 411 7.01 27.41 9.56
C ALA A 411 7.37 26.13 10.33
N ALA A 412 6.79 25.00 9.94
CA ALA A 412 7.10 23.68 10.48
C ALA A 412 8.41 23.10 9.93
N GLY A 413 9.04 23.73 8.93
CA GLY A 413 10.22 23.23 8.22
C GLY A 413 9.96 21.88 7.59
N GLN A 414 8.89 21.78 6.78
CA GLN A 414 8.48 20.57 6.08
C GLN A 414 8.70 20.73 4.58
N LEU A 415 9.23 19.70 3.93
CA LEU A 415 9.11 19.54 2.49
C LEU A 415 7.64 19.43 2.12
N MET A 416 7.23 20.00 0.99
CA MET A 416 5.82 20.00 0.58
C MET A 416 5.64 19.44 -0.82
N ILE A 417 4.65 18.54 -0.95
CA ILE A 417 4.14 18.03 -2.22
C ILE A 417 2.70 18.52 -2.35
N ILE A 418 2.33 19.09 -3.49
CA ILE A 418 0.91 19.37 -3.81
C ILE A 418 0.40 18.28 -4.73
N ALA A 419 -0.69 17.62 -4.34
CA ALA A 419 -1.48 16.74 -5.18
C ALA A 419 -2.76 17.45 -5.58
N ALA A 420 -2.97 17.64 -6.87
CA ALA A 420 -4.16 18.28 -7.42
C ALA A 420 -4.59 17.56 -8.69
N HIS A 421 -5.83 17.75 -9.14
CA HIS A 421 -6.28 17.09 -10.36
C HIS A 421 -5.77 17.82 -11.61
N VAL A 422 -6.05 19.13 -11.72
CA VAL A 422 -5.69 19.93 -12.89
C VAL A 422 -4.21 20.35 -12.82
N PRO A 423 -3.41 20.17 -13.89
CA PRO A 423 -2.02 20.56 -13.90
C PRO A 423 -1.83 22.07 -14.09
N ILE A 424 -0.61 22.57 -13.84
CA ILE A 424 -0.28 24.00 -13.94
C ILE A 424 0.87 24.25 -14.91
N GLY A 425 0.73 25.26 -15.76
CA GLY A 425 1.79 25.75 -16.65
C GLY A 425 2.28 24.78 -17.73
N VAL A 426 1.65 23.62 -17.91
CA VAL A 426 1.92 22.66 -18.99
C VAL A 426 0.91 22.78 -20.15
N GLU A 427 -0.08 23.64 -19.98
CA GLU A 427 -1.19 23.92 -20.88
C GLU A 427 -1.36 25.44 -21.00
N VAL A 428 -1.84 25.94 -22.16
CA VAL A 428 -2.19 27.36 -22.29
C VAL A 428 -3.45 27.65 -21.48
N THR A 429 -3.63 28.88 -20.98
CA THR A 429 -4.77 29.21 -20.11
C THR A 429 -6.10 29.22 -20.87
N ALA A 430 -7.19 28.79 -20.23
CA ALA A 430 -8.53 28.90 -20.76
C ALA A 430 -8.97 30.38 -20.85
N PRO A 431 -9.79 30.78 -21.85
CA PRO A 431 -10.57 29.93 -22.76
C PRO A 431 -9.82 29.46 -24.03
N ASN A 432 -8.51 29.72 -24.15
CA ASN A 432 -7.72 29.27 -25.31
C ASN A 432 -7.27 27.80 -25.20
N SER A 433 -7.69 27.10 -24.14
CA SER A 433 -7.50 25.67 -23.92
C SER A 433 -8.73 25.09 -23.25
N GLU A 434 -9.02 23.84 -23.56
CA GLU A 434 -10.08 23.04 -22.95
C GLU A 434 -9.71 22.64 -21.50
N MET A 435 -8.43 22.53 -21.17
CA MET A 435 -7.97 21.91 -19.90
C MET A 435 -7.05 22.83 -19.08
N GLY A 436 -6.91 24.08 -19.52
CA GLY A 436 -6.00 25.06 -18.91
C GLY A 436 -6.52 25.68 -17.62
N TRP A 437 -5.65 26.44 -16.95
CA TRP A 437 -6.06 27.29 -15.83
C TRP A 437 -7.03 28.38 -16.32
N TRP A 438 -8.13 28.59 -15.60
CA TRP A 438 -9.18 29.50 -16.04
C TRP A 438 -8.83 30.97 -15.77
N THR A 439 -8.98 31.83 -16.78
CA THR A 439 -8.78 33.28 -16.65
C THR A 439 -10.04 34.05 -16.25
N ASP A 440 -11.12 33.34 -15.91
CA ASP A 440 -12.36 33.97 -15.47
C ASP A 440 -12.16 34.78 -14.16
N PRO A 441 -12.76 35.98 -14.04
CA PRO A 441 -12.63 36.82 -12.86
C PRO A 441 -13.13 36.21 -11.55
N GLN A 442 -13.94 35.14 -11.59
CA GLN A 442 -14.36 34.40 -10.40
C GLN A 442 -13.24 33.52 -9.84
N ASN A 443 -12.21 33.22 -10.64
CA ASN A 443 -11.03 32.52 -10.16
C ASN A 443 -10.23 33.48 -9.28
N ALA A 444 -10.04 33.13 -8.01
CA ALA A 444 -9.45 34.01 -7.00
C ALA A 444 -7.97 34.31 -7.26
N VAL A 445 -7.33 33.57 -8.18
CA VAL A 445 -5.91 33.71 -8.49
C VAL A 445 -5.62 33.44 -9.96
N THR A 446 -4.80 34.29 -10.57
CA THR A 446 -4.29 34.06 -11.92
C THR A 446 -3.20 32.99 -11.90
N LEU A 447 -2.95 32.30 -13.02
CA LEU A 447 -1.89 31.30 -13.08
C LEU A 447 -0.50 31.88 -12.72
N PRO A 448 -0.09 33.08 -13.21
CA PRO A 448 1.16 33.71 -12.78
C PRO A 448 1.22 33.99 -11.28
N ASP A 449 0.14 34.49 -10.67
CA ASP A 449 0.12 34.81 -9.24
C ASP A 449 0.17 33.54 -8.38
N LEU A 450 -0.49 32.46 -8.82
CA LEU A 450 -0.38 31.15 -8.19
C LEU A 450 1.07 30.64 -8.23
N ILE A 451 1.71 30.69 -9.40
CA ILE A 451 3.12 30.26 -9.54
C ILE A 451 4.02 31.12 -8.64
N ALA A 452 3.81 32.44 -8.58
CA ALA A 452 4.59 33.34 -7.74
C ALA A 452 4.46 33.01 -6.25
N GLU A 453 3.25 32.70 -5.77
CA GLU A 453 3.03 32.23 -4.40
C GLU A 453 3.77 30.91 -4.15
N LEU A 454 3.61 29.92 -5.03
CA LEU A 454 4.30 28.62 -4.90
C LEU A 454 5.83 28.79 -4.85
N GLN A 455 6.40 29.69 -5.66
CA GLN A 455 7.83 30.01 -5.65
C GLN A 455 8.27 30.84 -4.44
N SER A 456 7.33 31.41 -3.67
CA SER A 456 7.65 32.07 -2.40
C SER A 456 7.96 31.08 -1.28
N HIS A 457 7.59 29.80 -1.45
CA HIS A 457 7.75 28.72 -0.48
C HIS A 457 8.90 27.77 -0.87
N PRO A 458 10.14 27.97 -0.36
CA PRO A 458 11.31 27.25 -0.84
C PRO A 458 11.32 25.75 -0.51
N ASN A 459 10.44 25.31 0.41
CA ASN A 459 10.31 23.90 0.76
C ASN A 459 9.28 23.14 -0.12
N LEU A 460 8.58 23.82 -1.03
CA LEU A 460 7.77 23.15 -2.06
C LEU A 460 8.68 22.42 -3.04
N ILE A 461 8.53 21.10 -3.15
CA ILE A 461 9.41 20.27 -3.99
C ILE A 461 8.75 19.86 -5.30
N MET A 462 7.43 19.58 -5.29
CA MET A 462 6.71 19.23 -6.50
C MET A 462 5.19 19.43 -6.43
N TRP A 463 4.60 19.58 -7.62
CA TRP A 463 3.17 19.49 -7.90
C TRP A 463 2.91 18.23 -8.74
N ILE A 464 2.02 17.35 -8.29
CA ILE A 464 1.60 16.14 -9.01
C ILE A 464 0.14 16.27 -9.49
N ALA A 465 -0.13 15.87 -10.73
CA ALA A 465 -1.43 16.05 -11.37
C ALA A 465 -1.82 14.93 -12.37
N GLY A 466 -3.11 14.89 -12.72
CA GLY A 466 -3.70 14.02 -13.74
C GLY A 466 -4.33 14.84 -14.88
N HIS A 467 -5.61 14.61 -15.18
CA HIS A 467 -6.51 15.43 -16.03
C HIS A 467 -6.21 15.41 -17.54
N ARG A 468 -4.96 15.65 -17.96
CA ARG A 468 -4.57 15.67 -19.39
C ARG A 468 -4.22 14.29 -19.95
N HIS A 469 -4.16 13.28 -19.09
CA HIS A 469 -3.80 11.90 -19.40
C HIS A 469 -2.34 11.74 -19.91
N LEU A 470 -1.42 12.61 -19.49
CA LEU A 470 -0.01 12.63 -19.92
C LEU A 470 0.96 12.30 -18.78
N ASN A 471 2.20 11.96 -19.15
CA ASN A 471 3.31 11.70 -18.23
C ASN A 471 4.34 12.85 -18.19
N THR A 472 3.89 14.07 -18.48
CA THR A 472 4.75 15.25 -18.64
C THR A 472 5.52 15.56 -17.37
N VAL A 473 6.75 16.05 -17.53
CA VAL A 473 7.51 16.67 -16.45
C VAL A 473 7.95 18.06 -16.89
N LYS A 474 7.64 19.07 -16.06
CA LYS A 474 8.01 20.47 -16.26
C LYS A 474 8.85 20.99 -15.08
N ALA A 475 9.84 21.83 -15.39
CA ALA A 475 10.60 22.57 -14.40
C ALA A 475 9.99 23.97 -14.20
N PHE A 476 9.68 24.34 -12.96
CA PHE A 476 9.42 25.74 -12.59
C PHE A 476 10.71 26.32 -12.03
N ILE A 477 11.47 27.01 -12.89
CA ILE A 477 12.74 27.63 -12.53
C ILE A 477 12.48 28.82 -11.60
N SER A 478 13.29 28.96 -10.55
CA SER A 478 13.23 30.09 -9.62
C SER A 478 13.28 31.44 -10.37
N PRO A 479 12.55 32.47 -9.91
CA PRO A 479 12.69 33.82 -10.44
C PRO A 479 14.08 34.44 -10.15
N ASP A 480 14.83 33.86 -9.19
CA ASP A 480 16.23 34.18 -8.90
C ASP A 480 17.04 32.88 -8.82
N PRO A 481 17.38 32.24 -9.96
CA PRO A 481 18.04 30.94 -9.98
C PRO A 481 19.51 30.99 -9.52
N VAL A 482 20.09 32.18 -9.39
CA VAL A 482 21.47 32.36 -8.93
C VAL A 482 21.53 32.41 -7.42
N ASN A 483 20.69 33.23 -6.78
CA ASN A 483 20.76 33.44 -5.33
C ASN A 483 19.72 32.65 -4.53
N ALA A 484 18.61 32.24 -5.15
CA ALA A 484 17.54 31.49 -4.51
C ALA A 484 17.04 30.31 -5.40
N PRO A 485 17.93 29.41 -5.86
CA PRO A 485 17.55 28.24 -6.67
C PRO A 485 16.52 27.34 -5.97
N GLU A 486 16.49 27.32 -4.63
CA GLU A 486 15.53 26.57 -3.83
C GLU A 486 14.07 27.02 -4.00
N LYS A 487 13.81 28.16 -4.65
CA LYS A 487 12.44 28.59 -4.99
C LYS A 487 11.89 27.92 -6.25
N GLY A 488 12.71 27.18 -6.98
CA GLY A 488 12.24 26.34 -8.08
C GLY A 488 11.60 25.04 -7.59
N PHE A 489 10.64 24.49 -8.33
CA PHE A 489 9.97 23.23 -8.01
C PHE A 489 9.62 22.43 -9.28
N TRP A 490 9.27 21.16 -9.11
CA TRP A 490 8.91 20.27 -10.23
C TRP A 490 7.40 20.16 -10.41
N HIS A 491 6.95 20.00 -11.65
CA HIS A 491 5.60 19.58 -11.95
C HIS A 491 5.63 18.24 -12.69
N VAL A 492 4.83 17.28 -12.22
CA VAL A 492 4.85 15.89 -12.71
C VAL A 492 3.43 15.39 -12.92
N GLU A 493 3.09 15.10 -14.17
CA GLU A 493 1.82 14.49 -14.53
C GLU A 493 1.89 12.95 -14.46
N THR A 494 0.78 12.34 -14.06
CA THR A 494 0.53 10.90 -14.16
C THR A 494 -0.49 10.69 -15.27
N SER A 495 -0.19 9.79 -16.21
CA SER A 495 -1.13 9.47 -17.27
C SER A 495 -2.34 8.72 -16.72
N SER A 496 -3.41 8.72 -17.51
CA SER A 496 -4.64 8.02 -17.21
C SER A 496 -4.44 6.50 -17.21
N LEU A 497 -5.21 5.79 -16.37
CA LEU A 497 -5.36 4.34 -16.48
C LEU A 497 -6.35 3.92 -17.57
N ARG A 498 -7.21 4.83 -18.03
CA ARG A 498 -8.17 4.60 -19.11
C ARG A 498 -7.48 4.60 -20.46
N ASP A 499 -6.85 5.72 -20.84
CA ASP A 499 -6.31 5.91 -22.17
C ASP A 499 -4.85 5.43 -22.28
N PHE A 500 -4.40 5.09 -23.49
CA PHE A 500 -3.00 4.72 -23.70
C PHE A 500 -2.09 5.88 -23.24
N PRO A 501 -0.97 5.64 -22.52
CA PRO A 501 -0.32 4.35 -22.24
C PRO A 501 -0.95 3.44 -21.18
N GLN A 502 -2.03 3.86 -20.50
CA GLN A 502 -2.66 3.17 -19.37
C GLN A 502 -1.66 2.93 -18.25
N GLN A 503 -1.16 4.00 -17.64
CA GLN A 503 -0.06 3.92 -16.69
C GLN A 503 -0.41 4.54 -15.35
N PHE A 504 0.24 4.05 -14.31
CA PHE A 504 0.38 4.74 -13.05
C PHE A 504 1.84 5.15 -12.85
N ARG A 505 2.15 5.92 -11.81
CA ARG A 505 3.52 6.40 -11.55
C ARG A 505 3.94 6.11 -10.12
N THR A 506 5.19 5.71 -9.93
CA THR A 506 5.82 5.60 -8.60
C THR A 506 6.82 6.73 -8.40
N PHE A 507 7.02 7.08 -7.14
CA PHE A 507 7.88 8.18 -6.69
C PHE A 507 8.74 7.70 -5.54
N GLU A 508 10.06 7.90 -5.66
CA GLU A 508 10.99 7.70 -4.57
C GLU A 508 11.74 9.01 -4.31
N ILE A 509 11.66 9.52 -3.09
CA ILE A 509 12.32 10.76 -2.69
C ILE A 509 13.53 10.40 -1.85
N TYR A 510 14.70 10.85 -2.27
CA TYR A 510 15.96 10.62 -1.59
C TYR A 510 16.56 11.93 -1.08
N LEU A 511 17.13 11.89 0.12
CA LEU A 511 18.13 12.86 0.58
C LEU A 511 19.50 12.41 0.07
N ASN A 512 20.20 13.32 -0.60
CA ASN A 512 21.51 13.07 -1.16
C ASN A 512 22.64 13.41 -0.17
N SER A 513 23.86 12.94 -0.45
CA SER A 513 25.06 13.17 0.36
C SER A 513 25.44 14.65 0.51
N ASP A 514 25.00 15.51 -0.41
CA ASP A 514 25.17 16.96 -0.39
C ASP A 514 23.95 17.72 0.19
N TYR A 515 22.98 16.99 0.74
CA TYR A 515 21.71 17.50 1.25
C TYR A 515 20.82 18.21 0.21
N THR A 516 21.00 17.91 -1.08
CA THR A 516 19.95 18.08 -2.10
C THR A 516 18.94 16.92 -2.01
N ILE A 517 17.85 17.01 -2.76
CA ILE A 517 16.94 15.88 -2.94
C ILE A 517 16.91 15.39 -4.38
N SER A 518 16.74 14.08 -4.53
CA SER A 518 16.43 13.43 -5.79
C SER A 518 15.02 12.84 -5.72
N ILE A 519 14.13 13.25 -6.63
CA ILE A 519 12.79 12.68 -6.80
C ILE A 519 12.85 11.75 -8.02
N VAL A 520 12.91 10.45 -7.79
CA VAL A 520 12.90 9.45 -8.85
C VAL A 520 11.46 9.13 -9.19
N THR A 521 11.07 9.41 -10.44
CA THR A 521 9.72 9.14 -10.95
C THR A 521 9.79 8.04 -11.99
N THR A 522 8.96 7.01 -11.83
CA THR A 522 8.94 5.84 -12.72
C THR A 522 7.52 5.57 -13.20
N ASN A 523 7.31 5.50 -14.51
CA ASN A 523 6.04 5.04 -15.05
C ASN A 523 5.93 3.52 -14.97
N VAL A 524 4.72 3.04 -14.73
CA VAL A 524 4.43 1.61 -14.62
C VAL A 524 3.22 1.26 -15.46
N ASP A 525 3.44 0.33 -16.38
CA ASP A 525 2.35 -0.35 -17.10
C ASP A 525 1.73 -1.38 -16.15
N PRO A 526 0.41 -1.38 -15.89
CA PRO A 526 -0.25 -2.48 -15.22
C PRO A 526 0.15 -3.81 -15.87
N ALA A 527 0.60 -4.76 -15.07
CA ALA A 527 0.85 -6.10 -15.58
C ALA A 527 -0.49 -6.70 -16.03
N VAL A 528 -0.51 -7.27 -17.22
CA VAL A 528 -1.71 -7.92 -17.77
C VAL A 528 -1.30 -9.27 -18.32
N LYS A 529 -2.11 -10.28 -18.01
CA LYS A 529 -1.93 -11.62 -18.58
C LYS A 529 -2.55 -11.65 -19.97
N ASP A 530 -1.90 -12.31 -20.93
CA ASP A 530 -2.45 -12.50 -22.26
C ASP A 530 -3.85 -13.13 -22.21
N GLY A 531 -4.78 -12.54 -22.97
CA GLY A 531 -6.19 -12.95 -22.99
C GLY A 531 -7.03 -12.44 -21.80
N SER A 532 -6.45 -11.77 -20.81
CA SER A 532 -7.21 -11.11 -19.74
C SER A 532 -8.04 -9.93 -20.25
N LEU A 533 -9.03 -9.51 -19.46
CA LEU A 533 -9.87 -8.36 -19.80
C LEU A 533 -9.09 -7.04 -19.75
N ALA A 534 -8.13 -6.90 -18.84
CA ALA A 534 -7.21 -5.77 -18.83
C ALA A 534 -6.31 -5.74 -20.08
N ALA A 535 -5.81 -6.90 -20.55
CA ALA A 535 -5.06 -6.97 -21.81
C ALA A 535 -5.92 -6.59 -23.03
N LYS A 536 -7.21 -6.95 -23.02
CA LYS A 536 -8.18 -6.53 -24.04
C LYS A 536 -8.40 -5.02 -24.00
N SER A 537 -8.48 -4.42 -22.82
CA SER A 537 -8.56 -2.97 -22.65
C SER A 537 -7.34 -2.27 -23.22
N ARG A 538 -6.12 -2.75 -22.94
CA ARG A 538 -4.87 -2.19 -23.51
C ARG A 538 -4.91 -2.16 -25.03
N LYS A 539 -5.34 -3.27 -25.64
CA LYS A 539 -5.54 -3.32 -27.09
C LYS A 539 -6.51 -2.23 -27.56
N TYR A 540 -7.60 -2.00 -26.84
CA TYR A 540 -8.60 -1.00 -27.22
C TYR A 540 -8.12 0.43 -26.98
N ALA A 541 -7.32 0.68 -25.95
CA ALA A 541 -6.69 1.96 -25.71
C ALA A 541 -5.73 2.33 -26.84
N ILE A 542 -4.92 1.37 -27.30
CA ILE A 542 -4.00 1.57 -28.43
C ILE A 542 -4.77 1.78 -29.73
N ALA A 543 -5.81 0.97 -29.98
CA ALA A 543 -6.67 1.13 -31.15
C ALA A 543 -7.33 2.52 -31.16
N ALA A 544 -7.84 2.99 -30.01
CA ALA A 544 -8.44 4.31 -29.90
C ALA A 544 -7.45 5.41 -30.28
N GLY A 545 -6.24 5.38 -29.71
CA GLY A 545 -5.17 6.32 -30.06
C GLY A 545 -4.78 6.29 -31.55
N GLN A 546 -4.72 5.10 -32.16
CA GLN A 546 -4.48 4.93 -33.60
C GLN A 546 -5.61 5.50 -34.47
N ILE A 547 -6.87 5.34 -34.05
CA ILE A 547 -8.05 5.82 -34.79
C ILE A 547 -8.11 7.35 -34.76
N VAL A 548 -8.11 7.95 -33.56
CA VAL A 548 -8.28 9.41 -33.39
C VAL A 548 -6.99 10.21 -33.64
N GLY A 549 -5.84 9.55 -33.73
CA GLY A 549 -4.56 10.21 -33.96
C GLY A 549 -4.05 11.01 -32.76
N ALA A 550 -4.30 10.52 -31.54
CA ALA A 550 -3.86 11.18 -30.32
C ALA A 550 -2.31 11.20 -30.24
N GLY A 551 -1.71 12.33 -30.61
CA GLY A 551 -0.26 12.55 -30.62
C GLY A 551 0.29 12.88 -29.23
N MET A 552 0.40 11.88 -28.37
CA MET A 552 0.80 12.05 -26.96
C MET A 552 2.31 12.09 -26.69
N TYR A 553 3.15 11.76 -27.68
CA TYR A 553 4.60 11.61 -27.46
C TYR A 553 5.38 12.93 -27.34
N ASN A 554 4.87 14.02 -27.92
CA ASN A 554 5.55 15.33 -28.00
C ASN A 554 4.60 16.50 -27.66
N TYR A 555 3.54 16.24 -26.88
CA TYR A 555 2.54 17.26 -26.58
C TYR A 555 3.12 18.33 -25.63
N ASN A 556 3.34 19.54 -26.16
CA ASN A 556 3.88 20.69 -25.43
C ASN A 556 3.24 22.00 -25.95
N PRO A 557 1.96 22.24 -25.64
CA PRO A 557 1.22 23.38 -26.17
C PRO A 557 1.78 24.74 -25.71
N THR A 558 2.52 24.78 -24.60
CA THR A 558 3.15 26.00 -24.09
C THR A 558 4.50 26.32 -24.75
N ASN A 559 5.02 25.42 -25.60
CA ASN A 559 6.38 25.50 -26.17
C ASN A 559 7.49 25.68 -25.10
N ASP A 560 7.27 25.13 -23.90
CA ASP A 560 8.23 25.27 -22.80
C ASP A 560 9.38 24.28 -23.01
N SER A 561 10.61 24.76 -23.11
CA SER A 561 11.78 23.93 -23.42
C SER A 561 12.16 22.95 -22.30
N THR A 562 11.62 23.14 -21.09
CA THR A 562 11.81 22.23 -19.95
C THR A 562 10.89 21.02 -20.04
N ILE A 563 9.80 21.09 -20.82
CA ILE A 563 8.98 19.92 -21.15
C ILE A 563 9.71 19.11 -22.21
N LYS A 564 10.09 17.89 -21.84
CA LYS A 564 10.81 16.97 -22.74
C LYS A 564 9.82 15.98 -23.38
N PRO A 565 10.13 15.47 -24.58
CA PRO A 565 9.39 14.37 -25.18
C PRO A 565 9.19 13.19 -24.23
N MET A 566 8.07 12.49 -24.39
CA MET A 566 7.73 11.27 -23.68
C MET A 566 7.79 10.09 -24.66
N PRO A 567 8.95 9.43 -24.81
CA PRO A 567 9.05 8.26 -25.66
C PRO A 567 8.00 7.24 -25.24
N THR A 568 7.22 6.70 -26.19
CA THR A 568 6.16 5.69 -25.92
C THR A 568 5.00 6.18 -25.04
N GLY A 569 4.95 7.48 -24.70
CA GLY A 569 3.97 8.06 -23.79
C GLY A 569 4.43 8.04 -22.32
N SER A 570 5.68 7.63 -22.08
CA SER A 570 6.28 7.49 -20.75
C SER A 570 7.52 8.37 -20.59
N TYR A 571 7.83 8.72 -19.34
CA TYR A 571 8.98 9.53 -18.99
C TYR A 571 9.49 9.22 -17.57
N ASN A 572 10.60 8.48 -17.51
CA ASN A 572 11.32 8.19 -16.27
C ASN A 572 12.38 9.25 -16.02
N ALA A 573 12.42 9.79 -14.81
CA ALA A 573 13.37 10.84 -14.49
C ALA A 573 13.81 10.83 -13.03
N GLU A 574 15.05 11.25 -12.80
CA GLU A 574 15.54 11.68 -11.50
C GLU A 574 15.54 13.21 -11.48
N LEU A 575 14.65 13.80 -10.70
CA LEU A 575 14.46 15.24 -10.62
C LEU A 575 15.20 15.78 -9.40
N VAL A 576 16.26 16.55 -9.63
CA VAL A 576 17.11 17.07 -8.56
C VAL A 576 16.60 18.43 -8.11
N LYS A 577 16.60 18.67 -6.79
CA LYS A 577 16.25 19.98 -6.22
C LYS A 577 17.19 20.37 -5.08
N GLN A 578 17.63 21.62 -5.13
CA GLN A 578 18.32 22.27 -4.02
C GLN A 578 17.30 22.68 -2.95
N LEU A 579 17.63 22.37 -1.70
CA LEU A 579 16.84 22.78 -0.54
C LEU A 579 17.34 24.10 0.06
N SER A 580 16.45 24.79 0.76
CA SER A 580 16.80 25.99 1.54
C SER A 580 17.88 25.69 2.58
N PRO A 581 18.71 26.68 2.97
CA PRO A 581 19.71 26.50 4.02
C PRO A 581 19.13 25.93 5.32
N ALA A 582 17.97 26.45 5.76
CA ALA A 582 17.29 25.99 6.97
C ALA A 582 16.83 24.52 6.85
N MET A 583 16.30 24.13 5.69
CA MET A 583 15.86 22.75 5.49
C MET A 583 17.03 21.78 5.41
N ARG A 584 18.15 22.16 4.77
CA ARG A 584 19.38 21.35 4.77
C ARG A 584 19.90 21.14 6.18
N GLU A 585 19.95 22.18 6.99
CA GLU A 585 20.38 22.07 8.39
C GLU A 585 19.48 21.14 9.19
N LYS A 586 18.15 21.25 9.01
CA LYS A 586 17.18 20.37 9.68
C LYS A 586 17.36 18.90 9.27
N LEU A 587 17.47 18.62 7.98
CA LEU A 587 17.67 17.26 7.49
C LEU A 587 19.05 16.69 7.87
N ALA A 588 20.10 17.52 7.90
CA ALA A 588 21.41 17.12 8.40
C ALA A 588 21.37 16.75 9.89
N LYS A 589 20.66 17.53 10.72
CA LYS A 589 20.45 17.20 12.13
C LYS A 589 19.68 15.89 12.30
N LEU A 590 18.61 15.68 11.53
CA LEU A 590 17.84 14.43 11.58
C LEU A 590 18.65 13.23 11.09
N ASP A 591 19.47 13.40 10.06
CA ASP A 591 20.35 12.34 9.56
C ASP A 591 21.47 12.02 10.56
N LEU A 592 22.03 13.02 11.25
CA LEU A 592 22.96 12.80 12.37
C LEU A 592 22.31 12.08 13.54
N ILE A 593 21.06 12.42 13.89
CA ILE A 593 20.30 11.69 14.92
C ILE A 593 20.11 10.24 14.49
N ARG A 594 19.73 10.00 13.24
CA ARG A 594 19.53 8.65 12.69
C ARG A 594 20.81 7.82 12.65
N ILE A 595 21.95 8.43 12.27
CA ILE A 595 23.25 7.75 12.24
C ILE A 595 23.72 7.37 13.65
N ASN A 596 23.38 8.19 14.64
CA ASN A 596 23.74 7.97 16.04
C ASN A 596 22.64 7.24 16.84
N ASP A 597 21.54 6.83 16.19
CA ASP A 597 20.46 6.10 16.84
C ASP A 597 20.94 4.66 17.12
N PRO A 598 21.07 4.26 18.40
CA PRO A 598 21.55 2.92 18.73
C PRO A 598 20.53 1.82 18.41
N LEU A 599 19.25 2.18 18.18
CA LEU A 599 18.12 1.26 18.02
C LEU A 599 17.24 1.68 16.82
N PRO A 600 17.78 1.73 15.59
CA PRO A 600 17.10 2.33 14.44
C PRO A 600 15.84 1.57 13.98
N SER A 601 15.73 0.27 14.25
CA SER A 601 14.55 -0.53 13.94
C SER A 601 13.45 -0.45 15.01
N TRP A 602 13.73 0.23 16.13
CA TRP A 602 12.75 0.57 17.15
C TRP A 602 12.14 1.94 16.86
N ASN A 603 10.81 2.01 16.85
CA ASN A 603 10.06 3.26 16.78
C ASN A 603 10.31 4.12 18.03
N ASP A 604 10.08 5.43 17.93
CA ASP A 604 10.28 6.37 19.06
C ASP A 604 9.16 6.30 20.12
N THR A 605 8.94 5.10 20.64
CA THR A 605 7.90 4.76 21.61
C THR A 605 8.47 4.55 23.01
N ALA A 606 7.61 4.25 23.98
CA ALA A 606 8.02 4.10 25.37
C ALA A 606 9.07 2.98 25.59
N PRO A 607 9.00 1.79 24.96
CA PRO A 607 10.02 0.75 25.13
C PRO A 607 11.43 1.17 24.72
N LYS A 608 11.58 1.82 23.55
CA LYS A 608 12.89 2.33 23.09
C LYS A 608 13.49 3.32 24.09
N LYS A 609 12.67 4.26 24.57
CA LYS A 609 13.06 5.26 25.56
C LYS A 609 13.47 4.62 26.87
N ALA A 610 12.74 3.60 27.32
CA ALA A 610 13.03 2.89 28.56
C ALA A 610 14.37 2.12 28.47
N ILE A 611 14.64 1.46 27.34
CA ILE A 611 15.92 0.79 27.09
C ILE A 611 17.09 1.78 27.17
N ILE A 612 17.02 2.88 26.40
CA ILE A 612 18.10 3.87 26.34
C ILE A 612 18.30 4.51 27.72
N ALA A 613 17.22 4.93 28.38
CA ALA A 613 17.29 5.55 29.71
C ALA A 613 17.93 4.61 30.74
N PHE A 614 17.57 3.32 30.75
CA PHE A 614 18.16 2.35 31.66
C PHE A 614 19.67 2.18 31.39
N VAL A 615 20.06 2.01 30.12
CA VAL A 615 21.47 1.84 29.76
C VAL A 615 22.28 3.07 30.14
N GLU A 616 21.80 4.28 29.84
CA GLU A 616 22.46 5.52 30.26
C GLU A 616 22.57 5.62 31.78
N GLU A 617 21.51 5.30 32.51
CA GLU A 617 21.46 5.35 33.97
C GLU A 617 22.50 4.44 34.62
N VAL A 618 22.65 3.20 34.16
CA VAL A 618 23.58 2.23 34.79
C VAL A 618 25.01 2.34 34.28
N THR A 619 25.25 3.06 33.19
CA THR A 619 26.60 3.18 32.60
C THR A 619 27.25 4.53 32.81
N LYS A 620 26.48 5.58 33.14
CA LYS A 620 27.01 6.92 33.42
C LYS A 620 27.72 6.97 34.78
N PRO A 621 29.04 7.27 34.86
CA PRO A 621 29.79 7.23 36.12
C PRO A 621 29.28 8.16 37.23
N SER A 622 28.56 9.23 36.86
CA SER A 622 27.95 10.16 37.82
C SER A 622 26.56 9.75 38.30
N SER A 623 26.00 8.65 37.78
CA SER A 623 24.70 8.14 38.19
C SER A 623 24.79 7.47 39.57
N PRO A 624 23.83 7.68 40.48
CA PRO A 624 23.75 6.92 41.73
C PRO A 624 23.47 5.43 41.50
N ASN A 625 22.98 5.06 40.31
CA ASN A 625 22.70 3.70 39.89
C ASN A 625 23.78 3.12 38.96
N PHE A 626 24.97 3.75 38.92
CA PHE A 626 26.09 3.24 38.13
C PHE A 626 26.46 1.81 38.53
N VAL A 627 26.59 0.94 37.53
CA VAL A 627 27.01 -0.45 37.68
C VAL A 627 28.38 -0.63 37.02
N PRO A 628 29.39 -1.20 37.72
CA PRO A 628 30.69 -1.53 37.12
C PRO A 628 30.55 -2.49 35.92
N VAL A 629 31.44 -2.37 34.93
CA VAL A 629 31.36 -3.13 33.65
C VAL A 629 31.26 -4.64 33.90
N GLU A 630 31.99 -5.15 34.88
CA GLU A 630 32.04 -6.56 35.26
C GLU A 630 30.71 -7.10 35.81
N GLU A 631 29.80 -6.22 36.27
CA GLU A 631 28.49 -6.55 36.84
C GLU A 631 27.33 -6.32 35.85
N ARG A 632 27.58 -5.75 34.67
CA ARG A 632 26.57 -5.47 33.65
C ARG A 632 26.16 -6.75 32.90
N ILE A 633 25.41 -7.61 33.55
CA ILE A 633 24.89 -8.85 32.96
C ILE A 633 23.48 -8.61 32.40
N ALA A 634 23.29 -8.95 31.12
CA ALA A 634 21.98 -8.96 30.46
C ALA A 634 21.67 -10.37 29.94
N THR A 635 20.47 -10.89 30.22
CA THR A 635 20.03 -12.23 29.79
C THR A 635 18.87 -12.17 28.82
N PHE A 636 18.89 -13.01 27.79
CA PHE A 636 17.89 -13.09 26.74
C PHE A 636 17.41 -14.53 26.59
N ASP A 637 16.11 -14.77 26.48
CA ASP A 637 15.67 -15.97 25.78
C ASP A 637 16.04 -15.90 24.29
N ASN A 638 15.98 -17.03 23.60
CA ASN A 638 16.18 -17.13 22.17
C ASN A 638 14.85 -17.24 21.42
N ASP A 639 14.09 -18.30 21.67
CA ASP A 639 12.83 -18.57 20.98
C ASP A 639 11.78 -17.50 21.32
N GLY A 640 11.14 -16.89 20.31
CA GLY A 640 10.18 -15.81 20.50
C GLY A 640 10.76 -14.49 21.00
N THR A 641 12.06 -14.43 21.33
CA THR A 641 12.72 -13.23 21.87
C THR A 641 13.82 -12.70 20.96
N LEU A 642 14.68 -13.56 20.41
CA LEU A 642 15.71 -13.18 19.43
C LEU A 642 15.35 -13.61 18.00
N TRP A 643 14.52 -14.65 17.85
CA TRP A 643 14.00 -15.12 16.56
C TRP A 643 12.57 -15.67 16.69
N SER A 644 11.91 -15.91 15.55
CA SER A 644 10.57 -16.52 15.52
C SER A 644 10.54 -17.94 16.10
N GLU A 645 9.39 -18.32 16.65
CA GLU A 645 9.16 -19.66 17.24
C GLU A 645 7.90 -20.36 16.72
N GLN A 646 7.11 -19.72 15.85
CA GLN A 646 5.87 -20.28 15.33
C GLN A 646 6.08 -21.05 14.00
N PRO A 647 5.25 -22.08 13.72
CA PRO A 647 4.21 -22.66 14.58
C PRO A 647 4.74 -23.65 15.63
N VAL A 648 6.05 -23.92 15.61
CA VAL A 648 6.76 -24.83 16.52
C VAL A 648 8.20 -24.29 16.66
N TYR A 649 8.76 -24.35 17.86
CA TYR A 649 10.16 -23.95 18.11
C TYR A 649 11.09 -24.53 17.05
N PHE A 650 11.99 -23.70 16.50
CA PHE A 650 12.80 -24.08 15.34
C PHE A 650 13.71 -25.28 15.59
N GLN A 651 14.15 -25.47 16.84
CA GLN A 651 14.89 -26.67 17.22
C GLN A 651 14.10 -27.97 16.94
N TYR A 652 12.77 -27.98 17.08
CA TYR A 652 12.01 -29.20 16.84
C TYR A 652 11.89 -29.53 15.35
N TYR A 653 11.93 -28.55 14.45
CA TYR A 653 12.07 -28.86 13.02
C TYR A 653 13.38 -29.61 12.75
N PHE A 654 14.48 -29.19 13.38
CA PHE A 654 15.75 -29.92 13.34
C PHE A 654 15.60 -31.34 13.89
N VAL A 655 14.99 -31.50 15.08
CA VAL A 655 14.75 -32.81 15.70
C VAL A 655 13.92 -33.72 14.79
N PHE A 656 12.84 -33.20 14.18
CA PHE A 656 11.98 -33.98 13.29
C PHE A 656 12.70 -34.47 12.04
N GLU A 657 13.52 -33.63 11.42
CA GLU A 657 14.35 -34.02 10.28
C GLU A 657 15.43 -35.01 10.71
N ARG A 658 16.04 -34.80 11.88
CA ARG A 658 17.04 -35.71 12.42
C ARG A 658 16.48 -37.10 12.70
N ILE A 659 15.25 -37.20 13.23
CA ILE A 659 14.53 -38.47 13.40
C ILE A 659 14.37 -39.19 12.06
N LYS A 660 13.95 -38.49 11.00
CA LYS A 660 13.80 -39.08 9.66
C LYS A 660 15.12 -39.62 9.11
N VAL A 661 16.22 -38.90 9.33
CA VAL A 661 17.58 -39.33 8.92
C VAL A 661 18.05 -40.56 9.71
N LEU A 662 17.74 -40.61 11.01
CA LEU A 662 18.15 -41.69 11.92
C LEU A 662 17.22 -42.92 11.88
N ALA A 663 16.04 -42.82 11.27
CA ALA A 663 15.00 -43.87 11.30
C ALA A 663 15.49 -45.24 10.81
N SER A 664 16.41 -45.29 9.85
CA SER A 664 16.98 -46.56 9.35
C SER A 664 17.86 -47.28 10.37
N GLN A 665 18.37 -46.55 11.37
CA GLN A 665 19.17 -47.07 12.48
C GLN A 665 18.31 -47.43 13.70
N HIS A 666 17.04 -47.03 13.71
CA HIS A 666 16.08 -47.22 14.80
C HIS A 666 14.75 -47.80 14.28
N PRO A 667 14.70 -49.09 13.88
CA PRO A 667 13.48 -49.71 13.37
C PRO A 667 12.29 -49.65 14.34
N GLU A 668 12.55 -49.58 15.65
CA GLU A 668 11.55 -49.45 16.70
C GLU A 668 10.75 -48.15 16.61
N TRP A 669 11.33 -47.07 16.08
CA TRP A 669 10.67 -45.75 15.96
C TRP A 669 9.48 -45.75 15.00
N ILE A 670 9.35 -46.74 14.13
CA ILE A 670 8.20 -46.88 13.22
C ILE A 670 6.89 -47.06 14.01
N ASN A 671 6.96 -47.72 15.17
CA ASN A 671 5.80 -48.06 16.01
C ASN A 671 5.82 -47.39 17.38
N GLN A 672 6.93 -46.75 17.76
CA GLN A 672 7.09 -46.11 19.07
C GLN A 672 6.76 -44.61 19.00
N GLU A 673 5.76 -44.18 19.76
CA GLU A 673 5.50 -42.75 19.96
C GLU A 673 6.55 -42.11 20.88
N PRO A 674 6.92 -40.83 20.67
CA PRO A 674 6.39 -39.90 19.66
C PRO A 674 7.05 -39.99 18.27
N PHE A 675 8.05 -40.85 18.07
CA PHE A 675 8.82 -40.95 16.82
C PHE A 675 7.96 -41.38 15.62
N ALA A 676 7.02 -42.30 15.85
CA ALA A 676 6.12 -42.79 14.82
C ALA A 676 5.26 -41.65 14.22
N SER A 677 4.76 -40.74 15.05
CA SER A 677 4.01 -39.55 14.59
C SER A 677 4.87 -38.62 13.72
N VAL A 678 6.15 -38.40 14.08
CA VAL A 678 7.08 -37.61 13.26
C VAL A 678 7.31 -38.25 11.89
N LEU A 679 7.51 -39.57 11.85
CA LEU A 679 7.75 -40.31 10.60
C LEU A 679 6.52 -40.32 9.67
N LYS A 680 5.31 -40.26 10.24
CA LYS A 680 4.04 -40.14 9.50
C LYS A 680 3.72 -38.70 9.07
N GLY A 681 4.47 -37.70 9.56
CA GLY A 681 4.22 -36.28 9.31
C GLY A 681 3.03 -35.71 10.10
N ASP A 682 2.61 -36.38 11.18
CA ASP A 682 1.49 -35.95 12.02
C ASP A 682 1.97 -35.04 13.16
N LEU A 683 2.23 -33.77 12.81
CA LEU A 683 2.71 -32.78 13.77
C LEU A 683 1.69 -32.48 14.88
N ASN A 684 0.39 -32.64 14.63
CA ASN A 684 -0.64 -32.40 15.65
C ASN A 684 -0.52 -33.43 16.78
N SER A 685 -0.35 -34.71 16.45
CA SER A 685 -0.14 -35.77 17.44
C SER A 685 1.19 -35.61 18.18
N VAL A 686 2.23 -35.13 17.51
CA VAL A 686 3.51 -34.80 18.16
C VAL A 686 3.33 -33.70 19.20
N LEU A 687 2.66 -32.59 18.84
CA LEU A 687 2.42 -31.46 19.73
C LEU A 687 1.47 -31.80 20.88
N ALA A 688 0.51 -32.71 20.66
CA ALA A 688 -0.39 -33.20 21.70
C ALA A 688 0.34 -34.00 22.80
N GLY A 689 1.52 -34.56 22.51
CA GLY A 689 2.38 -35.24 23.48
C GLY A 689 3.04 -34.32 24.51
N GLY A 690 2.99 -32.99 24.31
CA GLY A 690 3.54 -31.98 25.21
C GLY A 690 5.05 -32.07 25.41
N ASP A 691 5.55 -31.36 26.43
CA ASP A 691 6.99 -31.20 26.68
C ASP A 691 7.72 -32.53 26.88
N HIS A 692 7.07 -33.53 27.49
CA HIS A 692 7.69 -34.84 27.72
C HIS A 692 8.02 -35.57 26.41
N ALA A 693 7.11 -35.54 25.43
CA ALA A 693 7.34 -36.14 24.11
C ALA A 693 8.46 -35.41 23.35
N LEU A 694 8.41 -34.08 23.38
CA LEU A 694 9.41 -33.21 22.77
C LEU A 694 10.81 -33.44 23.35
N MET A 695 10.91 -33.54 24.67
CA MET A 695 12.16 -33.83 25.40
C MET A 695 12.72 -35.22 25.10
N ALA A 696 11.87 -36.25 25.02
CA ALA A 696 12.30 -37.60 24.66
C ALA A 696 12.93 -37.65 23.26
N MET A 697 12.34 -36.95 22.28
CA MET A 697 12.89 -36.85 20.92
C MET A 697 14.20 -36.07 20.87
N LEU A 698 14.28 -34.95 21.60
CA LEU A 698 15.49 -34.17 21.69
C LEU A 698 16.65 -35.03 22.22
N MET A 699 16.43 -35.75 23.33
CA MET A 699 17.44 -36.63 23.91
C MET A 699 17.88 -37.74 22.93
N ALA A 700 16.92 -38.41 22.29
CA ALA A 700 17.19 -39.51 21.38
C ALA A 700 18.01 -39.09 20.14
N THR A 701 17.83 -37.86 19.65
CA THR A 701 18.50 -37.39 18.43
C THR A 701 19.96 -36.94 18.63
N GLN A 702 20.39 -36.76 19.88
CA GLN A 702 21.74 -36.30 20.23
C GLN A 702 22.53 -37.29 21.11
N SER A 703 21.91 -38.36 21.59
CA SER A 703 22.59 -39.39 22.39
C SER A 703 23.47 -40.32 21.55
N GLY A 704 24.58 -40.79 22.12
CA GLY A 704 25.49 -41.77 21.51
C GLY A 704 26.52 -41.21 20.54
N ILE A 705 26.33 -39.99 20.04
CA ILE A 705 27.29 -39.28 19.17
C ILE A 705 28.14 -38.30 19.97
N THR A 706 29.27 -37.91 19.40
CA THR A 706 30.16 -36.92 20.01
C THR A 706 29.60 -35.50 19.89
N THR A 707 30.01 -34.61 20.78
CA THR A 707 29.63 -33.18 20.72
C THR A 707 30.07 -32.51 19.42
N ASP A 708 31.20 -32.92 18.84
CA ASP A 708 31.70 -32.38 17.57
C ASP A 708 30.87 -32.87 16.37
N GLU A 709 30.45 -34.14 16.36
CA GLU A 709 29.54 -34.67 15.36
C GLU A 709 28.19 -33.95 15.42
N PHE A 710 27.62 -33.77 16.61
CA PHE A 710 26.36 -33.05 16.76
C PHE A 710 26.47 -31.59 16.31
N LYS A 711 27.54 -30.90 16.72
CA LYS A 711 27.83 -29.52 16.27
C LYS A 711 27.89 -29.41 14.76
N LYS A 712 28.50 -30.39 14.08
CA LYS A 712 28.53 -30.43 12.61
C LYS A 712 27.14 -30.60 12.02
N VAL A 713 26.36 -31.57 12.52
CA VAL A 713 25.00 -31.85 12.05
C VAL A 713 24.10 -30.60 12.17
N VAL A 714 24.20 -29.87 13.29
CA VAL A 714 23.47 -28.62 13.48
C VAL A 714 23.91 -27.54 12.49
N LYS A 715 25.23 -27.36 12.29
CA LYS A 715 25.76 -26.36 11.32
C LYS A 715 25.30 -26.64 9.89
N ASP A 716 25.32 -27.89 9.48
CA ASP A 716 24.91 -28.30 8.14
C ASP A 716 23.40 -28.00 7.95
N TRP A 717 22.59 -28.38 8.93
CA TRP A 717 21.14 -28.11 8.91
C TRP A 717 20.81 -26.63 8.86
N ILE A 718 21.31 -25.84 9.82
CA ILE A 718 20.92 -24.42 9.97
C ILE A 718 21.33 -23.56 8.77
N SER A 719 22.35 -23.98 8.02
CA SER A 719 22.82 -23.27 6.82
C SER A 719 21.89 -23.39 5.60
N THR A 720 21.00 -24.37 5.58
CA THR A 720 20.15 -24.67 4.41
C THR A 720 18.67 -24.84 4.73
N ALA A 721 18.32 -25.13 5.99
CA ALA A 721 16.96 -25.41 6.40
C ALA A 721 16.09 -24.14 6.32
N ARG A 722 14.92 -24.30 5.69
CA ARG A 722 13.96 -23.22 5.46
C ARG A 722 12.66 -23.49 6.21
N HIS A 723 12.10 -22.45 6.80
CA HIS A 723 10.83 -22.55 7.48
C HIS A 723 9.69 -22.87 6.49
N PRO A 724 8.80 -23.85 6.78
CA PRO A 724 7.88 -24.40 5.79
C PRO A 724 6.86 -23.41 5.25
N LYS A 725 6.42 -22.42 6.05
CA LYS A 725 5.42 -21.42 5.65
C LYS A 725 6.06 -20.22 4.95
N THR A 726 7.13 -19.67 5.53
CA THR A 726 7.75 -18.40 5.08
C THR A 726 8.80 -18.61 4.01
N LYS A 727 9.32 -19.85 3.86
CA LYS A 727 10.40 -20.23 2.94
C LYS A 727 11.75 -19.53 3.18
N ARG A 728 11.87 -18.73 4.23
CA ARG A 728 13.12 -18.10 4.68
C ARG A 728 14.02 -19.11 5.39
N LEU A 729 15.33 -18.90 5.36
CA LEU A 729 16.24 -19.63 6.26
C LEU A 729 15.88 -19.27 7.71
N TYR A 730 16.02 -20.21 8.63
CA TYR A 730 15.75 -19.93 10.05
C TYR A 730 16.61 -18.78 10.60
N ILE A 731 17.86 -18.66 10.15
CA ILE A 731 18.78 -17.56 10.50
C ILE A 731 18.43 -16.21 9.84
N GLU A 732 17.52 -16.19 8.86
CA GLU A 732 16.96 -14.95 8.30
C GLU A 732 15.70 -14.52 9.06
N MET A 733 15.19 -15.35 9.98
CA MET A 733 13.98 -15.08 10.78
C MET A 733 14.31 -14.55 12.18
N ILE A 734 15.40 -13.78 12.26
CA ILE A 734 15.92 -13.15 13.47
C ILE A 734 15.42 -11.72 13.56
N TYR A 735 15.09 -11.28 14.77
CA TYR A 735 14.55 -9.95 15.00
C TYR A 735 15.65 -8.89 14.91
N GLN A 736 15.61 -8.09 13.84
CA GLN A 736 16.53 -6.99 13.60
C GLN A 736 16.59 -5.99 14.79
N PRO A 737 15.47 -5.58 15.41
CA PRO A 737 15.48 -4.71 16.60
C PRO A 737 16.26 -5.33 17.77
N MET A 738 16.21 -6.64 17.94
CA MET A 738 16.90 -7.33 19.03
C MET A 738 18.41 -7.49 18.77
N LEU A 739 18.82 -7.62 17.51
CA LEU A 739 20.24 -7.55 17.12
C LEU A 739 20.86 -6.18 17.42
N GLU A 740 20.10 -5.11 17.16
CA GLU A 740 20.50 -3.74 17.50
C GLU A 740 20.65 -3.58 19.02
N LEU A 741 19.67 -4.06 19.79
CA LEU A 741 19.72 -4.05 21.25
C LEU A 741 20.92 -4.81 21.82
N LEU A 742 21.18 -6.01 21.33
CA LEU A 742 22.37 -6.79 21.71
C LEU A 742 23.66 -6.02 21.44
N THR A 743 23.76 -5.37 20.28
CA THR A 743 24.91 -4.56 19.89
C THR A 743 25.06 -3.33 20.78
N TYR A 744 23.97 -2.62 21.04
CA TYR A 744 23.94 -1.43 21.89
C TYR A 744 24.35 -1.75 23.33
N LEU A 745 23.85 -2.85 23.91
CA LEU A 745 24.24 -3.28 25.26
C LEU A 745 25.74 -3.60 25.34
N ARG A 746 26.28 -4.38 24.39
CA ARG A 746 27.72 -4.69 24.36
C ARG A 746 28.58 -3.45 24.18
N ALA A 747 28.17 -2.51 23.32
CA ALA A 747 28.86 -1.22 23.16
C ALA A 747 28.93 -0.42 24.47
N ASN A 748 27.98 -0.65 25.38
CA ASN A 748 27.92 -0.05 26.72
C ASN A 748 28.48 -0.97 27.83
N GLY A 749 29.28 -1.97 27.46
CA GLY A 749 30.01 -2.82 28.39
C GLY A 749 29.16 -3.90 29.07
N PHE A 750 27.97 -4.21 28.56
CA PHE A 750 27.22 -5.37 29.03
C PHE A 750 27.79 -6.67 28.47
N LYS A 751 27.69 -7.73 29.27
CA LYS A 751 27.82 -9.12 28.82
C LYS A 751 26.43 -9.66 28.53
N THR A 752 26.18 -10.01 27.27
CA THR A 752 24.89 -10.52 26.80
C THR A 752 24.88 -12.04 26.79
N TYR A 753 24.00 -12.66 27.57
CA TYR A 753 23.84 -14.12 27.67
C TYR A 753 22.53 -14.57 27.04
N ILE A 754 22.53 -15.77 26.45
CA ILE A 754 21.31 -16.52 26.15
C ILE A 754 20.98 -17.43 27.33
N VAL A 755 19.71 -17.47 27.72
CA VAL A 755 19.13 -18.33 28.77
C VAL A 755 17.80 -18.88 28.24
N SER A 756 17.84 -20.10 27.70
CA SER A 756 16.76 -20.63 26.85
C SER A 756 16.42 -22.08 27.15
N GLY A 757 15.12 -22.41 27.06
CA GLY A 757 14.65 -23.79 27.17
C GLY A 757 15.20 -24.72 26.07
N SER A 758 15.63 -24.15 24.93
CA SER A 758 16.28 -24.88 23.83
C SER A 758 17.63 -25.48 24.23
N SER A 759 18.08 -26.50 23.49
CA SER A 759 19.37 -27.16 23.77
C SER A 759 20.54 -26.18 23.58
N VAL A 760 21.42 -26.13 24.58
CA VAL A 760 22.66 -25.36 24.51
C VAL A 760 23.54 -25.80 23.33
N ASP A 761 23.55 -27.10 23.04
CA ASP A 761 24.36 -27.68 21.97
C ASP A 761 23.75 -27.44 20.57
N PHE A 762 22.45 -27.12 20.51
CA PHE A 762 21.81 -26.66 19.29
C PHE A 762 22.09 -25.20 18.98
N MET A 763 22.19 -24.32 20.00
CA MET A 763 22.38 -22.87 19.78
C MET A 763 23.85 -22.49 19.56
N ARG A 764 24.78 -23.03 20.37
CA ARG A 764 26.22 -22.73 20.30
C ARG A 764 26.87 -22.81 18.90
N PRO A 765 26.47 -23.71 17.99
CA PRO A 765 27.11 -23.83 16.69
C PRO A 765 26.92 -22.63 15.75
N TRP A 766 25.90 -21.78 15.97
CA TRP A 766 25.53 -20.69 15.05
C TRP A 766 25.29 -19.35 15.73
N ALA A 767 24.89 -19.31 17.00
CA ALA A 767 24.50 -18.09 17.71
C ALA A 767 25.60 -17.01 17.74
N GLU A 768 26.88 -17.38 17.87
CA GLU A 768 27.99 -16.40 17.87
C GLU A 768 28.05 -15.60 16.57
N LYS A 769 27.94 -16.29 15.42
CA LYS A 769 28.01 -15.66 14.10
C LYS A 769 26.86 -14.68 13.88
N VAL A 770 25.70 -14.94 14.48
CA VAL A 770 24.47 -14.21 14.13
C VAL A 770 24.07 -13.19 15.20
N TYR A 771 24.17 -13.54 16.48
CA TYR A 771 23.85 -12.67 17.62
C TYR A 771 25.07 -11.94 18.19
N GLY A 772 26.30 -12.40 17.88
CA GLY A 772 27.52 -11.94 18.54
C GLY A 772 27.64 -12.41 19.99
N ILE A 773 26.96 -13.51 20.35
CA ILE A 773 27.01 -14.11 21.70
C ILE A 773 27.88 -15.37 21.64
N VAL A 774 29.01 -15.33 22.34
CA VAL A 774 30.01 -16.41 22.33
C VAL A 774 29.50 -17.67 23.04
N PRO A 775 30.01 -18.87 22.72
CA PRO A 775 29.47 -20.14 23.25
C PRO A 775 29.40 -20.27 24.77
N GLU A 776 30.35 -19.67 25.51
CA GLU A 776 30.38 -19.64 26.97
C GLU A 776 29.34 -18.70 27.59
N GLN A 777 28.71 -17.85 26.79
CA GLN A 777 27.59 -16.98 27.18
C GLN A 777 26.23 -17.55 26.78
N ILE A 778 26.17 -18.83 26.41
CA ILE A 778 24.94 -19.52 26.04
C ILE A 778 24.65 -20.58 27.11
N ILE A 779 23.54 -20.38 27.79
CA ILE A 779 22.93 -21.28 28.76
C ILE A 779 21.67 -21.82 28.12
N GLY A 780 21.48 -23.13 28.24
CA GLY A 780 20.28 -23.77 27.77
C GLY A 780 20.16 -25.18 28.32
N SER A 781 19.07 -25.86 27.95
CA SER A 781 18.85 -27.25 28.32
C SER A 781 20.00 -28.13 27.80
N SER A 782 20.38 -29.16 28.56
CA SER A 782 21.51 -30.04 28.22
C SER A 782 21.27 -31.48 28.66
N ILE A 783 21.89 -32.41 27.95
CA ILE A 783 22.06 -33.80 28.38
C ILE A 783 23.42 -33.99 29.03
N LYS A 784 23.59 -35.06 29.82
CA LYS A 784 24.90 -35.40 30.37
C LYS A 784 25.87 -35.75 29.25
N THR A 785 27.13 -35.39 29.43
CA THR A 785 28.21 -35.81 28.55
C THR A 785 29.18 -36.72 29.30
N GLN A 786 29.70 -37.71 28.60
CA GLN A 786 30.70 -38.63 29.13
C GLN A 786 32.00 -38.53 28.33
N PHE A 787 33.13 -38.51 29.03
CA PHE A 787 34.44 -38.63 28.43
C PHE A 787 34.71 -40.06 27.97
N GLU A 788 35.11 -40.23 26.72
CA GLU A 788 35.50 -41.51 26.12
C GLU A 788 36.80 -41.36 25.32
N LEU A 789 37.52 -42.47 25.16
CA LEU A 789 38.59 -42.61 24.16
C LEU A 789 38.05 -43.42 22.98
N ARG A 790 37.72 -42.77 21.86
CA ARG A 790 37.30 -43.46 20.63
C ARG A 790 38.48 -43.52 19.67
N ASN A 791 38.97 -44.73 19.37
CA ASN A 791 40.18 -44.96 18.56
C ASN A 791 41.41 -44.18 19.05
N GLY A 792 41.57 -44.05 20.38
CA GLY A 792 42.67 -43.30 21.00
C GLY A 792 42.50 -41.77 21.01
N ILE A 793 41.40 -41.24 20.47
CA ILE A 793 41.10 -39.81 20.47
C ILE A 793 40.14 -39.50 21.64
N PRO A 794 40.47 -38.55 22.53
CA PRO A 794 39.57 -38.11 23.59
C PRO A 794 38.38 -37.35 23.02
N VAL A 795 37.17 -37.77 23.39
CA VAL A 795 35.92 -37.18 22.91
C VAL A 795 34.91 -37.05 24.07
N LEU A 796 33.93 -36.15 23.90
CA LEU A 796 32.75 -36.06 24.77
C LEU A 796 31.54 -36.60 24.01
N VAL A 797 30.81 -37.50 24.64
CA VAL A 797 29.68 -38.22 24.06
C VAL A 797 28.40 -37.87 24.80
N GLY A 798 27.34 -37.57 24.07
CA GLY A 798 26.03 -37.31 24.64
C GLY A 798 25.40 -38.57 25.22
N MET A 799 24.96 -38.51 26.48
CA MET A 799 24.29 -39.61 27.18
C MET A 799 22.76 -39.47 27.08
N PRO A 800 22.01 -40.58 27.11
CA PRO A 800 20.55 -40.57 27.15
C PRO A 800 20.03 -40.23 28.56
N GLU A 801 20.49 -39.11 29.11
CA GLU A 801 20.10 -38.60 30.43
C GLU A 801 20.16 -37.06 30.43
N PHE A 802 19.13 -36.40 30.96
CA PHE A 802 19.16 -34.95 31.13
C PHE A 802 20.18 -34.53 32.19
N ASN A 803 20.89 -33.45 31.91
CA ASN A 803 21.76 -32.79 32.87
C ASN A 803 21.05 -31.59 33.51
N PHE A 804 20.42 -30.75 32.69
CA PHE A 804 19.77 -29.52 33.13
C PHE A 804 18.67 -29.10 32.16
N ILE A 805 17.57 -28.56 32.69
CA ILE A 805 16.46 -27.96 31.91
C ILE A 805 16.43 -26.48 32.25
N ASP A 806 16.67 -25.63 31.25
CA ASP A 806 16.82 -24.17 31.43
C ASP A 806 15.53 -23.42 31.05
N ASP A 807 14.42 -23.80 31.69
CA ASP A 807 13.11 -23.16 31.47
C ASP A 807 12.40 -22.89 32.81
N ARG A 808 11.55 -21.86 32.86
CA ARG A 808 10.81 -21.43 34.06
C ARG A 808 11.73 -21.25 35.28
N GLU A 809 11.47 -21.96 36.38
CA GLU A 809 12.31 -21.97 37.59
C GLU A 809 13.75 -22.42 37.31
N GLY A 810 14.00 -23.14 36.22
CA GLY A 810 15.34 -23.51 35.77
C GLY A 810 16.18 -22.29 35.37
N LYS A 811 15.60 -21.30 34.68
CA LYS A 811 16.35 -20.12 34.19
C LYS A 811 17.15 -19.40 35.28
N PRO A 812 16.59 -19.00 36.44
CA PRO A 812 17.38 -18.37 37.50
C PRO A 812 18.43 -19.31 38.12
N VAL A 813 18.17 -20.62 38.17
CA VAL A 813 19.16 -21.62 38.63
C VAL A 813 20.32 -21.73 37.65
N GLY A 814 20.05 -21.71 36.34
CA GLY A 814 21.06 -21.72 35.29
C GLY A 814 21.92 -20.46 35.36
N ILE A 815 21.29 -19.30 35.46
CA ILE A 815 21.97 -18.01 35.64
C ILE A 815 22.92 -18.06 36.86
N GLU A 816 22.44 -18.50 38.01
CA GLU A 816 23.27 -18.57 39.23
C GLU A 816 24.41 -19.59 39.06
N SER A 817 24.15 -20.75 38.45
CA SER A 817 25.13 -21.83 38.31
C SER A 817 26.24 -21.52 37.31
N TYR A 818 25.92 -20.86 36.20
CA TYR A 818 26.86 -20.63 35.10
C TYR A 818 27.45 -19.21 35.08
N ILE A 819 26.70 -18.20 35.52
CA ILE A 819 27.17 -16.80 35.56
C ILE A 819 27.67 -16.44 36.97
N GLY A 820 27.02 -16.97 38.02
CA GLY A 820 27.31 -16.63 39.42
C GLY A 820 26.99 -15.18 39.78
N ARG A 821 26.17 -14.51 38.96
CA ARG A 821 25.75 -13.11 39.13
C ARG A 821 24.32 -12.93 38.68
N ARG A 822 23.54 -12.22 39.50
CA ARG A 822 22.19 -11.80 39.13
C ARG A 822 22.25 -10.77 37.99
N PRO A 823 21.44 -10.92 36.93
CA PRO A 823 21.38 -9.94 35.85
C PRO A 823 20.84 -8.60 36.33
N ILE A 824 21.21 -7.54 35.62
CA ILE A 824 20.60 -6.22 35.80
C ILE A 824 19.54 -5.93 34.74
N ALA A 825 19.55 -6.69 33.64
CA ALA A 825 18.54 -6.63 32.59
C ALA A 825 18.17 -8.05 32.10
N SER A 826 16.88 -8.29 31.87
CA SER A 826 16.39 -9.55 31.29
C SER A 826 15.33 -9.31 30.22
N PHE A 827 15.37 -10.15 29.19
CA PHE A 827 14.55 -10.06 27.98
C PHE A 827 13.95 -11.44 27.66
N GLY A 828 12.66 -11.50 27.39
CA GLY A 828 11.91 -12.74 27.16
C GLY A 828 10.61 -12.46 26.41
N ASN A 829 9.76 -13.47 26.22
CA ASN A 829 8.47 -13.29 25.54
C ASN A 829 7.33 -14.15 26.10
N SER A 830 7.61 -15.06 27.05
CA SER A 830 6.64 -16.08 27.46
C SER A 830 6.55 -16.25 28.98
N ASP A 831 5.59 -17.05 29.42
CA ASP A 831 5.46 -17.51 30.81
C ASP A 831 6.68 -18.36 31.26
N GLY A 832 7.47 -18.90 30.33
CA GLY A 832 8.74 -19.59 30.62
C GLY A 832 9.83 -18.66 31.15
N ASP A 833 9.69 -17.35 30.93
CA ASP A 833 10.66 -16.33 31.32
C ASP A 833 10.35 -15.67 32.67
N LEU A 834 9.19 -15.97 33.23
CA LEU A 834 8.66 -15.23 34.38
C LEU A 834 9.64 -15.22 35.56
N GLN A 835 10.18 -16.38 35.92
CA GLN A 835 11.09 -16.53 37.04
C GLN A 835 12.45 -15.87 36.77
N MET A 836 12.92 -15.85 35.51
CA MET A 836 14.11 -15.09 35.12
C MET A 836 13.88 -13.59 35.36
N MET A 837 12.72 -13.05 34.95
CA MET A 837 12.38 -11.65 35.16
C MET A 837 12.22 -11.30 36.64
N GLN A 838 11.50 -12.13 37.40
CA GLN A 838 11.32 -11.97 38.85
C GLN A 838 12.68 -11.96 39.58
N TRP A 839 13.58 -12.87 39.20
CA TRP A 839 14.92 -12.93 39.79
C TRP A 839 15.72 -11.66 39.53
N THR A 840 15.76 -11.19 38.29
CA THR A 840 16.43 -9.95 37.89
C THR A 840 15.83 -8.73 38.61
N ALA A 841 14.51 -8.59 38.58
CA ALA A 841 13.79 -7.45 39.16
C ALA A 841 13.94 -7.35 40.68
N ALA A 842 14.16 -8.47 41.38
CA ALA A 842 14.34 -8.48 42.83
C ALA A 842 15.76 -8.03 43.29
N GLY A 843 16.66 -7.63 42.38
CA GLY A 843 17.99 -7.16 42.71
C GLY A 843 18.02 -5.69 43.19
N ASN A 844 19.10 -5.29 43.89
CA ASN A 844 19.29 -3.92 44.37
C ASN A 844 19.75 -2.95 43.26
N GLY A 845 19.23 -1.72 43.27
CA GLY A 845 19.56 -0.69 42.26
C GLY A 845 18.68 -0.79 41.02
N ALA A 846 19.01 -0.04 39.96
CA ALA A 846 18.21 -0.03 38.74
C ALA A 846 18.16 -1.42 38.08
N ARG A 847 16.96 -1.87 37.68
CA ARG A 847 16.71 -3.16 37.00
C ARG A 847 15.79 -2.97 35.81
N PHE A 848 16.03 -3.77 34.77
CA PHE A 848 15.25 -3.71 33.54
C PHE A 848 14.69 -5.08 33.17
N CYS A 849 13.39 -5.12 32.87
CA CYS A 849 12.72 -6.31 32.35
C CYS A 849 11.91 -5.88 31.13
N LEU A 850 12.06 -6.62 30.04
CA LEU A 850 11.32 -6.39 28.81
C LEU A 850 10.76 -7.69 28.25
N TYR A 851 9.47 -7.68 27.93
CA TYR A 851 8.81 -8.73 27.17
C TYR A 851 8.58 -8.31 25.72
N VAL A 852 8.89 -9.20 24.78
CA VAL A 852 8.44 -9.09 23.38
C VAL A 852 7.00 -9.62 23.30
N HIS A 853 6.06 -8.78 22.89
CA HIS A 853 4.67 -9.16 22.67
C HIS A 853 4.40 -9.30 21.17
N HIS A 854 4.12 -10.52 20.76
CA HIS A 854 3.84 -10.90 19.37
C HIS A 854 2.44 -10.44 18.97
N THR A 855 2.34 -9.20 18.50
CA THR A 855 1.08 -8.52 18.14
C THR A 855 0.88 -8.36 16.63
N ASP A 856 1.82 -8.83 15.82
CA ASP A 856 1.89 -8.53 14.38
C ASP A 856 1.61 -9.75 13.49
N ALA A 857 0.33 -9.97 13.19
CA ALA A 857 -0.10 -11.07 12.32
C ALA A 857 0.26 -10.88 10.83
N GLU A 858 0.69 -9.68 10.42
CA GLU A 858 0.96 -9.35 9.02
C GLU A 858 2.43 -9.58 8.68
N ARG A 859 3.33 -9.10 9.54
CA ARG A 859 4.79 -9.20 9.35
C ARG A 859 5.39 -10.42 10.06
N GLU A 860 4.70 -10.98 11.05
CA GLU A 860 5.12 -12.14 11.84
C GLU A 860 3.89 -13.04 12.15
N TRP A 861 3.62 -13.28 13.43
CA TRP A 861 2.45 -13.91 13.99
C TRP A 861 1.91 -13.02 15.14
N ALA A 862 0.60 -13.11 15.39
CA ALA A 862 -0.01 -12.53 16.58
C ALA A 862 -0.45 -13.65 17.52
N TYR A 863 0.14 -13.73 18.72
CA TYR A 863 -0.14 -14.76 19.70
C TYR A 863 0.30 -14.35 21.11
N ASP A 864 -0.44 -14.83 22.11
CA ASP A 864 -0.12 -14.65 23.54
C ASP A 864 -0.74 -15.75 24.41
N ARG A 865 -1.89 -15.49 25.05
CA ARG A 865 -2.52 -16.29 26.10
C ARG A 865 -3.01 -17.65 25.61
N GLN A 866 -3.53 -17.69 24.39
CA GLN A 866 -4.09 -18.90 23.79
C GLN A 866 -3.05 -19.75 23.05
N SER A 867 -1.81 -19.27 22.98
CA SER A 867 -0.76 -20.00 22.29
C SER A 867 -0.35 -21.27 23.06
N VAL A 868 -0.05 -22.32 22.30
CA VAL A 868 0.60 -23.54 22.83
C VAL A 868 2.11 -23.36 22.85
N ILE A 869 2.66 -22.62 21.89
CA ILE A 869 4.08 -22.31 21.74
C ILE A 869 4.30 -20.84 22.15
N GLY A 870 5.23 -20.58 23.07
CA GLY A 870 5.51 -19.21 23.51
C GLY A 870 4.34 -18.53 24.23
N ARG A 871 3.59 -19.26 25.06
CA ARG A 871 2.43 -18.70 25.76
C ARG A 871 2.84 -17.52 26.63
N PHE A 872 2.16 -16.38 26.47
CA PHE A 872 2.36 -15.17 27.27
C PHE A 872 1.06 -14.77 27.96
N ASP A 873 0.87 -15.23 29.20
CA ASP A 873 -0.39 -15.11 29.94
C ASP A 873 -0.16 -14.57 31.35
N LYS A 874 0.43 -15.38 32.22
CA LYS A 874 0.73 -14.99 33.60
C LYS A 874 1.85 -13.95 33.65
N ALA A 875 2.86 -14.11 32.80
CA ALA A 875 3.94 -13.15 32.69
C ALA A 875 3.45 -11.80 32.16
N LEU A 876 2.44 -11.80 31.28
CA LEU A 876 1.82 -10.57 30.80
C LEU A 876 1.09 -9.83 31.93
N ASP A 877 0.31 -10.56 32.74
CA ASP A 877 -0.39 -9.98 33.89
C ASP A 877 0.59 -9.41 34.93
N GLU A 878 1.68 -10.12 35.21
CA GLU A 878 2.71 -9.65 36.13
C GLU A 878 3.49 -8.47 35.58
N ALA A 879 3.86 -8.49 34.29
CA ALA A 879 4.53 -7.36 33.64
C ALA A 879 3.70 -6.08 33.73
N LEU A 880 2.40 -6.16 33.43
CA LEU A 880 1.48 -5.04 33.57
C LEU A 880 1.37 -4.57 35.03
N THR A 881 1.30 -5.49 35.98
CA THR A 881 1.19 -5.17 37.42
C THR A 881 2.47 -4.52 37.98
N LYS A 882 3.64 -4.98 37.53
CA LYS A 882 4.95 -4.52 37.99
C LYS A 882 5.49 -3.34 37.19
N GLY A 883 4.83 -2.96 36.09
CA GLY A 883 5.31 -1.92 35.18
C GLY A 883 6.57 -2.34 34.42
N TRP A 884 6.75 -3.63 34.13
CA TRP A 884 7.81 -4.08 33.25
C TRP A 884 7.51 -3.67 31.81
N THR A 885 8.57 -3.48 31.02
CA THR A 885 8.43 -3.00 29.64
C THR A 885 7.82 -4.11 28.78
N ILE A 886 6.83 -3.76 27.96
CA ILE A 886 6.26 -4.67 26.95
C ILE A 886 6.44 -3.99 25.60
N ALA A 887 7.13 -4.66 24.68
CA ALA A 887 7.34 -4.20 23.32
C ALA A 887 6.33 -4.89 22.39
N SER A 888 5.36 -4.14 21.86
CA SER A 888 4.45 -4.58 20.81
C SER A 888 5.23 -4.68 19.50
N MET A 889 5.40 -5.88 18.95
CA MET A 889 6.07 -6.04 17.64
C MET A 889 5.44 -5.17 16.56
N LYS A 890 4.12 -5.01 16.59
CA LYS A 890 3.37 -4.19 15.62
C LYS A 890 3.71 -2.71 15.72
N ASP A 891 3.73 -2.17 16.93
CA ASP A 891 3.77 -0.71 17.14
C ASP A 891 5.17 -0.19 17.42
N ASP A 892 6.03 -1.01 18.03
CA ASP A 892 7.35 -0.59 18.51
C ASP A 892 8.47 -0.93 17.53
N TRP A 893 8.25 -1.84 16.58
CA TRP A 893 9.27 -2.23 15.58
C TRP A 893 8.85 -1.81 14.17
N ASN A 894 9.70 -1.04 13.49
CA ASN A 894 9.49 -0.69 12.07
C ASN A 894 9.98 -1.77 11.10
N THR A 895 10.86 -2.65 11.57
CA THR A 895 11.42 -3.79 10.83
C THR A 895 11.39 -5.01 11.73
N ILE A 896 10.89 -6.15 11.24
CA ILE A 896 10.88 -7.40 12.01
C ILE A 896 12.18 -8.16 11.78
N TYR A 897 12.39 -8.64 10.55
CA TYR A 897 13.51 -9.51 10.23
C TYR A 897 14.70 -8.77 9.65
N VAL A 898 15.88 -9.38 9.78
CA VAL A 898 17.06 -8.99 9.00
C VAL A 898 16.73 -8.98 7.50
N SER A 899 17.14 -7.94 6.79
CA SER A 899 16.97 -7.84 5.33
C SER A 899 17.92 -8.80 4.62
N ASP A 900 17.48 -9.40 3.51
CA ASP A 900 18.37 -10.09 2.57
C ASP A 900 19.41 -9.06 2.09
N LYS A 901 20.69 -9.26 2.46
CA LYS A 901 21.78 -8.41 1.99
C LYS A 901 22.21 -8.79 0.58
#